data_AF-A0A3D3UNV5-F1
#
_entry.id   AF-A0A3D3UNV5-F1
#
_cell.length_a   1.000
_cell.length_b   1.000
_cell.length_c   1.000
_cell.angle_alpha   90.00
_cell.angle_beta   90.00
_cell.angle_gamma   90.00
#
_symmetry.space_group_name_H-M   'P 1'
#
loop_
_entity.id
_entity.type
_entity.pdbx_description
1 polymer ?
#
loop_
_entity_poly.entity_id
_entity_poly.type
_entity_poly.pdbx_seq_one_letter_code
_entity_poly.pdbx_strand_id
1 'polypeptide(L)'
;MLLRKSKFVSPVSKNTRSGGIYAQSPRICPKTGKPLNSSRKYRWLMWMFPIMGLFSLIWFLIRVIPKPSRATYPCQRFAAPFASGFVIWIAGLIGSALAYRRAKRFLHQSRYIVAGICIVVSVMALWLSVSITGRTPAEAAFTPTEPPNNPMGVAKGIHPGRVVWTHEPAATSWDGQTGAWWDDDNTNQGVVDYMVSKTIKTLTAEPSDAQAWDALFKHFNQNRGLGDVGYRRGEKIAIKINMNQENSSGGNWSSSMGTPSPHVIYSLLKQLVNVAGVPGSAITIYDASRYIGNPIYDKIRSDPDPDFQNISFVVKTNLARNGRIAVSHDTANPLHTRAGTAYLPRCVTEADYLINMALLRPHTLYGITLSAKNHFGSVYFPSGGGWTPSPLHNHGGRSRGMNTYNCLVNLNGHRHLSGKTLLYFIDGLYPALHQSGNVIKWESFGDDWCSSMFASQDPVAIDSVGLDFMRNEPRCTEVTGNPENYLHEAAQADNLLSSTAYDPEGDGTPLASMGVHEHWNNPVDKKYSRNLGTGDGIELVAPSFATEDGPIENVTSGNKYDYTRHAINEANPGDEIVISEGVYHENINFSGKNVMLSSADPGNPAVVAGTVLTGNVSDGPVVTFARGEDEGCVLAGFTISGPQAGIYCSAASPAITSCRIENNGSSGIELREGSNPAITNCKINSNAGSGIEMQAKASGRMTIYNRPVISNCVIAGNLDHGVSGGLPTITNCTIASNTGFGISNSRPAVINSIIYYNNAVNDAVQIENDADTITYSNIQGGWPGQGNIDAAPCFAEPGFWNLGGTLDDVTDDYWVAGDYHLRSQAGRWHAGSQSRLQDMLTSPCIDTGNPDSDFSEELPPNGDRINMGAYGGTYQASMSFSR
;
A
#
# COMPACT_ATOMS: atom_id res chain seq x y z
N MET A 1 51.43 44.22 55.15
CA MET A 1 52.59 45.10 54.86
C MET A 1 53.35 44.47 53.69
N LEU A 2 53.49 45.22 52.58
CA LEU A 2 54.38 45.03 51.40
C LEU A 2 54.29 43.75 50.49
N LEU A 3 53.97 44.05 49.22
CA LEU A 3 54.59 43.66 47.92
C LEU A 3 54.50 42.24 47.29
N ARG A 4 53.88 42.25 46.10
CA ARG A 4 54.34 41.81 44.74
C ARG A 4 53.87 40.49 44.11
N LYS A 5 53.29 40.71 42.91
CA LYS A 5 53.26 39.97 41.64
C LYS A 5 52.33 38.76 41.50
N SER A 6 51.24 38.98 40.75
CA SER A 6 50.44 37.94 40.09
C SER A 6 50.43 38.15 38.57
N LYS A 7 50.59 37.05 37.83
CA LYS A 7 50.25 36.92 36.41
C LYS A 7 49.61 35.55 36.24
N PHE A 8 48.33 35.53 35.88
CA PHE A 8 47.63 34.46 35.19
C PHE A 8 46.24 34.99 34.87
N VAL A 9 45.82 34.98 33.60
CA VAL A 9 44.43 34.62 33.23
C VAL A 9 44.41 34.14 31.77
N SER A 10 43.89 32.92 31.61
CA SER A 10 42.97 32.46 30.55
C SER A 10 41.71 31.97 31.32
N PRO A 11 40.49 31.75 30.76
CA PRO A 11 40.12 31.59 29.34
C PRO A 11 38.74 32.18 28.91
N VAL A 12 38.38 31.93 27.62
CA VAL A 12 37.04 31.64 27.06
C VAL A 12 36.34 32.65 26.11
N SER A 13 36.19 32.18 24.87
CA SER A 13 35.16 32.37 23.82
C SER A 13 35.04 33.69 23.05
N LYS A 14 35.24 33.65 21.72
CA LYS A 14 34.23 33.31 20.70
C LYS A 14 34.87 33.38 19.31
N ASN A 15 34.69 32.31 18.54
CA ASN A 15 35.03 32.21 17.12
C ASN A 15 34.04 33.02 16.28
N THR A 16 34.54 33.98 15.50
CA THR A 16 33.89 34.45 14.28
C THR A 16 34.91 34.42 13.14
N ARG A 17 34.67 33.55 12.15
CA ARG A 17 35.44 33.49 10.90
C ARG A 17 35.06 34.70 10.04
N SER A 18 35.96 35.67 9.91
CA SER A 18 35.97 36.63 8.82
C SER A 18 36.91 36.12 7.72
N GLY A 19 36.36 35.87 6.54
CA GLY A 19 37.12 35.52 5.34
C GLY A 19 37.85 36.74 4.79
N GLY A 20 39.16 36.79 5.00
CA GLY A 20 40.07 37.69 4.28
C GLY A 20 40.40 37.13 2.90
N ILE A 21 40.14 37.90 1.85
CA ILE A 21 40.47 37.59 0.46
C ILE A 21 41.97 37.79 0.26
N TYR A 22 42.71 36.72 -0.06
CA TYR A 22 44.05 36.80 -0.61
C TYR A 22 43.98 37.37 -2.04
N ALA A 23 44.65 38.49 -2.28
CA ALA A 23 44.85 39.03 -3.61
C ALA A 23 45.81 38.13 -4.41
N GLN A 24 45.31 37.43 -5.44
CA GLN A 24 46.13 36.69 -6.40
C GLN A 24 46.75 37.66 -7.42
N SER A 25 48.04 37.47 -7.73
CA SER A 25 48.74 38.13 -8.83
C SER A 25 48.06 37.84 -10.19
N PRO A 26 48.05 38.80 -11.14
CA PRO A 26 47.34 38.64 -12.42
C PRO A 26 47.95 37.53 -13.29
N ARG A 27 47.08 36.63 -13.80
CA ARG A 27 47.47 35.54 -14.70
C ARG A 27 47.84 36.10 -16.08
N ILE A 28 49.06 35.82 -16.53
CA ILE A 28 49.59 36.18 -17.85
C ILE A 28 49.50 34.95 -18.75
N CYS A 29 49.11 35.13 -20.02
CA CYS A 29 49.07 34.06 -21.01
C CYS A 29 50.49 33.51 -21.28
N PRO A 30 50.77 32.20 -21.10
CA PRO A 30 52.12 31.64 -21.30
C PRO A 30 52.63 31.71 -22.75
N LYS A 31 51.73 31.86 -23.73
CA LYS A 31 52.08 31.85 -25.16
C LYS A 31 52.33 33.25 -25.75
N THR A 32 51.80 34.31 -25.13
CA THR A 32 51.80 35.67 -25.70
C THR A 32 52.21 36.78 -24.73
N GLY A 33 52.41 36.49 -23.45
CA GLY A 33 52.91 37.46 -22.46
C GLY A 33 51.95 38.59 -22.07
N LYS A 34 50.69 38.58 -22.54
CA LYS A 34 49.71 39.63 -22.21
C LYS A 34 48.84 39.27 -20.99
N PRO A 35 48.45 40.25 -20.15
CA PRO A 35 47.55 40.02 -19.02
C PRO A 35 46.13 39.68 -19.48
N LEU A 36 45.54 38.64 -18.89
CA LEU A 36 44.16 38.23 -19.17
C LEU A 36 43.17 39.17 -18.49
N ASN A 37 42.58 40.08 -19.25
CA ASN A 37 41.56 40.99 -18.74
C ASN A 37 40.16 40.35 -18.90
N SER A 38 39.51 40.03 -17.79
CA SER A 38 38.13 39.50 -17.76
C SER A 38 37.13 40.65 -18.00
N SER A 39 36.79 40.94 -19.25
CA SER A 39 35.61 41.74 -19.58
C SER A 39 34.40 40.81 -19.79
N ARG A 40 33.35 40.98 -18.97
CA ARG A 40 32.06 40.27 -19.10
C ARG A 40 31.46 40.54 -20.48
N LYS A 41 31.50 39.56 -21.38
CA LYS A 41 31.18 39.72 -22.80
C LYS A 41 29.69 39.64 -23.19
N TYR A 42 28.76 39.41 -22.26
CA TYR A 42 27.35 39.19 -22.61
C TYR A 42 26.36 39.88 -21.65
N ARG A 43 26.22 41.21 -21.76
CA ARG A 43 25.19 41.97 -21.01
C ARG A 43 23.76 41.69 -21.50
N TRP A 44 23.59 41.12 -22.69
CA TRP A 44 22.28 40.81 -23.27
C TRP A 44 21.59 39.57 -22.64
N LEU A 45 22.36 38.65 -22.04
CA LEU A 45 21.83 37.47 -21.35
C LEU A 45 20.88 37.84 -20.20
N MET A 46 21.04 39.03 -19.62
CA MET A 46 20.14 39.55 -18.58
C MET A 46 18.69 39.72 -19.06
N TRP A 47 18.47 39.86 -20.37
CA TRP A 47 17.15 40.00 -20.98
C TRP A 47 16.54 38.68 -21.44
N MET A 48 17.29 37.58 -21.46
CA MET A 48 16.74 36.27 -21.90
C MET A 48 15.61 35.78 -21.01
N PHE A 49 15.80 35.84 -19.68
CA PHE A 49 14.79 35.38 -18.72
C PHE A 49 13.44 36.12 -18.86
N PRO A 50 13.39 37.48 -18.85
CA PRO A 50 12.10 38.17 -19.00
C PRO A 50 11.46 37.98 -20.38
N ILE A 51 12.25 37.85 -21.44
CA ILE A 51 11.72 37.60 -22.79
C ILE A 51 11.12 36.19 -22.89
N MET A 52 11.86 35.16 -22.50
CA MET A 52 11.39 33.76 -22.53
C MET A 52 10.22 33.53 -21.58
N GLY A 53 10.26 34.13 -20.39
CA GLY A 53 9.18 34.06 -19.40
C GLY A 53 7.88 34.67 -19.92
N LEU A 54 7.95 35.84 -20.56
CA LEU A 54 6.78 36.49 -21.17
C LEU A 54 6.20 35.67 -22.32
N PHE A 55 7.03 35.17 -23.23
CA PHE A 55 6.57 34.31 -24.33
C PHE A 55 5.95 33.02 -23.81
N SER A 56 6.54 32.40 -22.78
CA SER A 56 6.01 31.19 -22.14
C SER A 56 4.65 31.46 -21.49
N LEU A 57 4.49 32.60 -20.81
CA LEU A 57 3.22 33.01 -20.21
C LEU A 57 2.14 33.24 -21.28
N ILE A 58 2.45 33.99 -22.34
CA ILE A 58 1.51 34.26 -23.44
C ILE A 58 1.09 32.94 -24.09
N TRP A 59 2.04 32.06 -24.39
CA TRP A 59 1.75 30.78 -25.02
C TRP A 59 0.93 29.86 -24.11
N PHE A 60 1.23 29.82 -22.82
CA PHE A 60 0.47 29.05 -21.83
C PHE A 60 -0.97 29.55 -21.72
N LEU A 61 -1.19 30.86 -21.59
CA LEU A 61 -2.52 31.44 -21.48
C LEU A 61 -3.36 31.22 -22.75
N ILE A 62 -2.78 31.41 -23.94
CA ILE A 62 -3.45 31.19 -25.22
C ILE A 62 -3.89 29.73 -25.39
N ARG A 63 -3.09 28.77 -24.93
CA ARG A 63 -3.35 27.34 -25.15
C ARG A 63 -4.24 26.73 -24.08
N VAL A 64 -4.07 27.13 -22.82
CA VAL A 64 -4.70 26.50 -21.66
C VAL A 64 -6.05 27.13 -21.30
N ILE A 65 -6.23 28.46 -21.42
CA ILE A 65 -7.52 29.10 -21.07
C ILE A 65 -8.69 28.55 -21.91
N PRO A 66 -8.57 28.37 -23.24
CA PRO A 66 -9.69 27.85 -24.04
C PRO A 66 -10.00 26.37 -23.78
N LYS A 67 -9.05 25.60 -23.25
CA LYS A 67 -9.22 24.17 -22.92
C LYS A 67 -8.23 23.76 -21.82
N PRO A 68 -8.63 23.82 -20.53
CA PRO A 68 -7.74 23.62 -19.39
C PRO A 68 -6.98 22.29 -19.40
N SER A 69 -7.56 21.24 -20.00
CA SER A 69 -6.92 19.92 -20.13
C SER A 69 -5.59 19.95 -20.89
N ARG A 70 -5.29 21.01 -21.67
CA ARG A 70 -4.02 21.13 -22.42
C ARG A 70 -2.81 21.43 -21.53
N ALA A 71 -3.01 21.79 -20.27
CA ALA A 71 -1.92 22.00 -19.32
C ALA A 71 -1.07 20.75 -19.09
N THR A 72 -1.62 19.55 -19.34
CA THR A 72 -0.92 18.26 -19.18
C THR A 72 0.02 17.93 -20.34
N TYR A 73 -0.06 18.66 -21.46
CA TYR A 73 0.76 18.36 -22.64
C TYR A 73 2.25 18.62 -22.35
N PRO A 74 3.19 17.80 -22.87
CA PRO A 74 4.63 17.93 -22.57
C PRO A 74 5.19 19.33 -22.81
N CYS A 75 4.73 19.97 -23.88
CA CYS A 75 5.19 21.30 -24.28
C CYS A 75 4.63 22.41 -23.34
N GLN A 76 3.43 22.23 -22.78
CA GLN A 76 2.85 23.12 -21.78
C GLN A 76 3.45 22.90 -20.39
N ARG A 77 3.76 21.65 -20.03
CA ARG A 77 4.52 21.31 -18.81
C ARG A 77 5.93 21.91 -18.83
N PHE A 78 6.55 22.02 -20.00
CA PHE A 78 7.84 22.70 -20.17
C PHE A 78 7.74 24.24 -20.03
N ALA A 79 6.67 24.86 -20.54
CA ALA A 79 6.50 26.32 -20.48
C ALA A 79 6.00 26.84 -19.12
N ALA A 80 5.23 26.04 -18.37
CA ALA A 80 4.62 26.46 -17.12
C ALA A 80 5.61 26.98 -16.06
N PRO A 81 6.79 26.36 -15.83
CA PRO A 81 7.80 26.87 -14.90
C PRO A 81 8.38 28.24 -15.30
N PHE A 82 8.60 28.48 -16.60
CA PHE A 82 9.10 29.77 -17.08
C PHE A 82 8.05 30.88 -16.96
N ALA A 83 6.78 30.54 -17.23
CA ALA A 83 5.66 31.47 -17.07
C ALA A 83 5.43 31.86 -15.60
N SER A 84 5.39 30.87 -14.70
CA SER A 84 5.18 31.11 -13.26
C SER A 84 6.36 31.85 -12.63
N GLY A 85 7.60 31.48 -12.99
CA GLY A 85 8.80 32.19 -12.56
C GLY A 85 8.80 33.66 -12.97
N PHE A 86 8.34 33.96 -14.19
CA PHE A 86 8.20 35.33 -14.67
C PHE A 86 7.14 36.15 -13.91
N VAL A 87 5.98 35.55 -13.63
CA VAL A 87 4.91 36.21 -12.85
C VAL A 87 5.38 36.52 -11.43
N ILE A 88 6.05 35.57 -10.78
CA ILE A 88 6.60 35.74 -9.41
C ILE A 88 7.70 36.79 -9.38
N TRP A 89 8.52 36.86 -10.44
CA TRP A 89 9.53 37.90 -10.61
C TRP A 89 8.91 39.30 -10.73
N ILE A 90 7.90 39.46 -11.59
CA ILE A 90 7.17 40.73 -11.74
C ILE A 90 6.44 41.11 -10.45
N ALA A 91 5.75 40.18 -9.82
CA ALA A 91 5.03 40.42 -8.57
C ALA A 91 5.98 40.88 -7.45
N GLY A 92 7.16 40.26 -7.35
CA GLY A 92 8.23 40.67 -6.42
C GLY A 92 8.74 42.08 -6.68
N LEU A 93 8.99 42.44 -7.95
CA LEU A 93 9.43 43.78 -8.34
C LEU A 93 8.37 44.86 -8.05
N ILE A 94 7.11 44.60 -8.42
CA ILE A 94 6.00 45.54 -8.20
C ILE A 94 5.73 45.68 -6.71
N GLY A 95 5.64 44.58 -5.97
CA GLY A 95 5.43 44.58 -4.53
C GLY A 95 6.53 45.34 -3.79
N SER A 96 7.79 45.12 -4.18
CA SER A 96 8.92 45.86 -3.63
C SER A 96 8.88 47.35 -3.94
N ALA A 97 8.58 47.73 -5.19
CA ALA A 97 8.48 49.13 -5.60
C ALA A 97 7.33 49.87 -4.88
N LEU A 98 6.18 49.24 -4.70
CA LEU A 98 5.04 49.80 -3.97
C LEU A 98 5.34 49.97 -2.48
N ALA A 99 5.94 48.95 -1.85
CA ALA A 99 6.36 49.02 -0.45
C ALA A 99 7.43 50.11 -0.24
N TYR A 100 8.40 50.23 -1.14
CA TYR A 100 9.43 51.27 -1.11
C TYR A 100 8.84 52.68 -1.30
N ARG A 101 7.89 52.87 -2.24
CA ARG A 101 7.19 54.15 -2.43
C ARG A 101 6.40 54.55 -1.18
N ARG A 102 5.74 53.59 -0.51
CA ARG A 102 5.07 53.82 0.78
C ARG A 102 6.06 54.17 1.90
N ALA A 103 7.19 53.48 1.97
CA ALA A 103 8.26 53.81 2.93
C ALA A 103 8.74 55.25 2.77
N LYS A 104 9.01 55.70 1.53
CA LYS A 104 9.43 57.08 1.24
C LYS A 104 8.37 58.11 1.68
N ARG A 105 7.08 57.83 1.44
CA ARG A 105 5.98 58.70 1.89
C ARG A 105 5.89 58.78 3.42
N PHE A 106 6.04 57.66 4.13
CA PHE A 106 6.02 57.65 5.60
C PHE A 106 7.27 58.27 6.24
N LEU A 107 8.44 58.18 5.58
CA LEU A 107 9.64 58.93 5.98
C LEU A 107 9.41 60.44 5.92
N HIS A 108 8.78 60.95 4.85
CA HIS A 108 8.42 62.38 4.75
C HIS A 108 7.36 62.82 5.79
N GLN A 109 6.56 61.89 6.30
CA GLN A 109 5.57 62.14 7.37
C GLN A 109 6.14 61.93 8.78
N SER A 110 7.45 61.73 8.93
CA SER A 110 8.12 61.42 10.21
C SER A 110 7.59 60.17 10.92
N ARG A 111 6.97 59.22 10.21
CA ARG A 111 6.46 57.95 10.75
C ARG A 111 7.49 56.83 10.56
N TYR A 112 8.59 56.92 11.29
CA TYR A 112 9.79 56.10 11.07
C TYR A 112 9.57 54.59 11.27
N ILE A 113 8.75 54.17 12.25
CA ILE A 113 8.47 52.74 12.50
C ILE A 113 7.73 52.12 11.31
N VAL A 114 6.71 52.79 10.79
CA VAL A 114 5.91 52.32 9.64
C VAL A 114 6.73 52.31 8.36
N ALA A 115 7.61 53.30 8.20
CA ALA A 115 8.58 53.31 7.11
C ALA A 115 9.56 52.13 7.18
N GLY A 116 10.07 51.81 8.37
CA GLY A 116 10.94 50.65 8.61
C GLY A 116 10.28 49.32 8.22
N ILE A 117 9.02 49.11 8.62
CA ILE A 117 8.23 47.93 8.23
C ILE A 117 8.09 47.84 6.70
N CYS A 118 7.78 48.95 6.03
CA CYS A 118 7.66 48.97 4.57
C CYS A 118 8.97 48.66 3.84
N ILE A 119 10.13 49.06 4.40
CA ILE A 119 11.45 48.71 3.85
C ILE A 119 11.71 47.21 4.01
N VAL A 120 11.39 46.63 5.17
CA VAL A 120 11.53 45.17 5.40
C VAL A 120 10.66 44.38 4.42
N VAL A 121 9.40 44.78 4.22
CA VAL A 121 8.50 44.16 3.24
C VAL A 121 9.05 44.28 1.81
N SER A 122 9.64 45.42 1.44
CA SER A 122 10.27 45.63 0.12
C SER A 122 11.45 44.68 -0.13
N VAL A 123 12.29 44.46 0.88
CA VAL A 123 13.42 43.52 0.82
C VAL A 123 12.93 42.07 0.81
N MET A 124 11.95 41.73 1.66
CA MET A 124 11.36 40.38 1.72
C MET A 124 10.69 39.99 0.40
N ALA A 125 9.97 40.91 -0.26
CA ALA A 125 9.33 40.63 -1.55
C ALA A 125 10.35 40.29 -2.66
N LEU A 126 11.48 41.00 -2.69
CA LEU A 126 12.60 40.70 -3.60
C LEU A 126 13.27 39.36 -3.24
N TRP A 127 13.55 39.16 -1.96
CA TRP A 127 14.22 37.95 -1.47
C TRP A 127 13.39 36.68 -1.71
N LEU A 128 12.08 36.73 -1.44
CA LEU A 128 11.14 35.65 -1.70
C LEU A 128 11.06 35.34 -3.20
N SER A 129 10.99 36.36 -4.05
CA SER A 129 10.95 36.20 -5.50
C SER A 129 12.22 35.55 -6.06
N VAL A 130 13.40 35.94 -5.58
CA VAL A 130 14.69 35.31 -5.93
C VAL A 130 14.76 33.88 -5.39
N SER A 131 14.25 33.62 -4.18
CA SER A 131 14.28 32.29 -3.57
C SER A 131 13.37 31.29 -4.28
N ILE A 132 12.23 31.74 -4.81
CA ILE A 132 11.30 30.89 -5.56
C ILE A 132 11.81 30.65 -7.00
N THR A 133 12.35 31.69 -7.65
CA THR A 133 12.86 31.57 -9.03
C THR A 133 14.27 30.97 -9.13
N GLY A 134 15.01 30.90 -8.02
CA GLY A 134 16.32 30.24 -7.93
C GLY A 134 16.27 28.73 -7.67
N ARG A 135 15.08 28.13 -7.54
CA ARG A 135 14.94 26.66 -7.48
C ARG A 135 15.27 26.07 -8.86
N THR A 136 16.17 25.10 -8.90
CA THR A 136 16.45 24.33 -10.12
C THR A 136 15.14 23.72 -10.65
N PRO A 137 14.92 23.70 -11.99
CA PRO A 137 13.78 22.97 -12.56
C PRO A 137 13.77 21.55 -12.00
N ALA A 138 12.58 21.00 -11.71
CA ALA A 138 12.46 19.60 -11.34
C ALA A 138 13.14 18.73 -12.42
N GLU A 139 14.08 17.87 -12.01
CA GLU A 139 14.69 16.91 -12.93
C GLU A 139 13.58 16.02 -13.50
N ALA A 140 13.70 15.67 -14.78
CA ALA A 140 12.75 14.74 -15.40
C ALA A 140 12.78 13.39 -14.68
N ALA A 141 11.62 12.75 -14.56
CA ALA A 141 11.53 11.37 -14.10
C ALA A 141 12.41 10.47 -14.98
N PHE A 142 13.04 9.49 -14.36
CA PHE A 142 13.90 8.54 -15.06
C PHE A 142 13.12 7.77 -16.14
N THR A 143 13.78 7.58 -17.29
CA THR A 143 13.32 6.71 -18.38
C THR A 143 14.51 5.87 -18.84
N PRO A 144 14.36 4.54 -18.99
CA PRO A 144 15.41 3.68 -19.50
C PRO A 144 16.04 4.16 -20.80
N THR A 145 17.34 3.91 -20.96
CA THR A 145 18.02 4.20 -22.23
C THR A 145 17.76 3.18 -23.34
N GLU A 146 17.45 1.95 -22.97
CA GLU A 146 17.21 0.81 -23.83
C GLU A 146 15.71 0.48 -23.93
N PRO A 147 15.26 -0.18 -25.00
CA PRO A 147 13.91 -0.70 -25.06
C PRO A 147 13.69 -1.79 -23.98
N PRO A 148 12.42 -1.98 -23.54
CA PRO A 148 12.04 -3.13 -22.72
C PRO A 148 12.53 -4.47 -23.27
N ASN A 149 12.72 -5.44 -22.37
CA ASN A 149 13.05 -6.83 -22.71
C ASN A 149 14.32 -6.98 -23.57
N ASN A 150 15.35 -6.18 -23.26
CA ASN A 150 16.64 -6.18 -23.96
C ASN A 150 17.78 -6.52 -22.97
N PRO A 151 17.97 -7.81 -22.62
CA PRO A 151 18.90 -8.23 -21.58
C PRO A 151 20.36 -7.99 -21.93
N MET A 152 21.13 -7.58 -20.92
CA MET A 152 22.58 -7.45 -20.97
C MET A 152 23.24 -8.09 -19.75
N GLY A 153 24.44 -8.64 -19.93
CA GLY A 153 25.17 -9.36 -18.90
C GLY A 153 24.79 -10.84 -18.81
N VAL A 154 25.20 -11.49 -17.72
CA VAL A 154 25.08 -12.93 -17.51
C VAL A 154 24.34 -13.19 -16.22
N ALA A 155 23.14 -13.76 -16.34
CA ALA A 155 22.25 -14.06 -15.24
C ALA A 155 22.88 -15.05 -14.23
N LYS A 156 22.62 -14.85 -12.92
CA LYS A 156 23.20 -15.65 -11.81
C LYS A 156 22.13 -16.25 -10.90
N GLY A 157 22.51 -17.26 -10.10
CA GLY A 157 21.64 -17.92 -9.11
C GLY A 157 21.20 -19.32 -9.49
N ILE A 158 20.59 -20.06 -8.54
CA ILE A 158 20.03 -21.42 -8.77
C ILE A 158 19.12 -21.40 -10.00
N HIS A 159 18.31 -20.36 -10.11
CA HIS A 159 17.52 -20.03 -11.28
C HIS A 159 18.06 -18.71 -11.86
N PRO A 160 18.90 -18.75 -12.90
CA PRO A 160 19.68 -17.59 -13.35
C PRO A 160 18.85 -16.33 -13.61
N GLY A 161 19.10 -15.23 -12.90
CA GLY A 161 18.38 -13.95 -13.10
C GLY A 161 16.98 -13.93 -12.50
N ARG A 162 16.61 -14.93 -11.69
CA ARG A 162 15.34 -14.92 -10.94
C ARG A 162 15.35 -13.86 -9.86
N VAL A 163 14.29 -13.07 -9.82
CA VAL A 163 13.95 -12.20 -8.70
C VAL A 163 12.56 -12.60 -8.23
N VAL A 164 12.44 -12.92 -6.94
CA VAL A 164 11.13 -13.15 -6.33
C VAL A 164 10.61 -11.83 -5.79
N TRP A 165 9.34 -11.55 -6.02
CA TRP A 165 8.60 -10.44 -5.42
C TRP A 165 7.38 -10.98 -4.68
N THR A 166 7.38 -10.84 -3.35
CA THR A 166 6.27 -11.25 -2.50
C THR A 166 5.59 -10.00 -1.98
N HIS A 167 4.27 -9.89 -2.20
CA HIS A 167 3.45 -8.76 -1.77
C HIS A 167 2.25 -9.26 -0.98
N GLU A 168 2.05 -8.73 0.22
CA GLU A 168 0.95 -9.09 1.11
C GLU A 168 0.55 -7.89 1.97
N PRO A 169 -0.50 -7.14 1.59
CA PRO A 169 -0.99 -5.96 2.30
C PRO A 169 -1.27 -6.20 3.79
N ALA A 170 -1.70 -7.42 4.16
CA ALA A 170 -1.98 -7.73 5.56
C ALA A 170 -0.74 -7.73 6.47
N ALA A 171 0.47 -7.62 5.91
CA ALA A 171 1.69 -7.46 6.68
C ALA A 171 1.74 -6.10 7.41
N THR A 172 1.05 -5.08 6.89
CA THR A 172 1.19 -3.69 7.34
C THR A 172 -0.15 -3.00 7.50
N SER A 173 -0.51 -2.60 8.72
CA SER A 173 -1.81 -1.99 9.05
C SER A 173 -1.70 -0.55 9.56
N TRP A 174 -0.49 -0.01 9.71
CA TRP A 174 -0.30 1.31 10.31
C TRP A 174 -1.13 2.43 9.66
N ASP A 175 -1.93 3.14 10.44
CA ASP A 175 -2.76 4.27 9.97
C ASP A 175 -1.95 5.54 9.66
N GLY A 176 -0.66 5.56 10.01
CA GLY A 176 0.23 6.72 9.88
C GLY A 176 0.19 7.70 11.05
N GLN A 177 -0.57 7.39 12.12
CA GLN A 177 -0.84 8.27 13.24
C GLN A 177 -0.68 7.58 14.61
N THR A 178 -1.28 6.40 14.78
CA THR A 178 -1.36 5.66 16.04
C THR A 178 -0.17 4.72 16.20
N GLY A 179 0.60 4.90 17.27
CA GLY A 179 1.83 4.15 17.48
C GLY A 179 2.88 4.41 16.39
N ALA A 180 3.79 3.47 16.21
CA ALA A 180 4.79 3.45 15.15
C ALA A 180 4.56 2.29 14.19
N TRP A 181 4.96 2.44 12.93
CA TRP A 181 4.77 1.39 11.93
C TRP A 181 5.43 0.06 12.30
N TRP A 182 6.52 0.08 13.09
CA TRP A 182 7.24 -1.11 13.52
C TRP A 182 6.69 -1.73 14.81
N ASP A 183 5.59 -1.24 15.36
CA ASP A 183 4.95 -1.87 16.51
C ASP A 183 4.20 -3.14 16.05
N ASP A 184 4.08 -4.14 16.92
CA ASP A 184 3.43 -5.42 16.56
C ASP A 184 1.93 -5.28 16.25
N ASP A 185 1.28 -4.23 16.76
CA ASP A 185 -0.11 -3.87 16.43
C ASP A 185 -0.24 -3.33 14.99
N ASN A 186 0.87 -2.85 14.41
CA ASN A 186 0.91 -2.15 13.12
C ASN A 186 1.63 -2.94 12.01
N THR A 187 2.45 -3.93 12.36
CA THR A 187 3.10 -4.86 11.44
C THR A 187 2.90 -6.30 11.94
N ASN A 188 2.20 -7.12 11.15
CA ASN A 188 1.84 -8.48 11.55
C ASN A 188 3.02 -9.45 11.40
N GLN A 189 3.61 -9.90 12.51
CA GLN A 189 4.75 -10.81 12.50
C GLN A 189 4.46 -12.15 11.80
N GLY A 190 3.28 -12.74 12.01
CA GLY A 190 2.94 -14.04 11.42
C GLY A 190 2.84 -13.96 9.90
N VAL A 191 2.29 -12.87 9.38
CA VAL A 191 2.24 -12.60 7.94
C VAL A 191 3.65 -12.39 7.38
N VAL A 192 4.50 -11.60 8.06
CA VAL A 192 5.89 -11.38 7.62
C VAL A 192 6.71 -12.68 7.65
N ASP A 193 6.55 -13.53 8.67
CA ASP A 193 7.19 -14.86 8.74
C ASP A 193 6.82 -15.71 7.51
N TYR A 194 5.53 -15.73 7.17
CA TYR A 194 5.01 -16.45 6.02
C TYR A 194 5.54 -15.89 4.69
N MET A 195 5.60 -14.56 4.54
CA MET A 195 6.16 -13.92 3.35
C MET A 195 7.65 -14.28 3.18
N VAL A 196 8.46 -14.27 4.25
CA VAL A 196 9.89 -14.64 4.17
C VAL A 196 10.06 -16.11 3.77
N SER A 197 9.31 -17.02 4.39
CA SER A 197 9.29 -18.45 4.03
C SER A 197 8.94 -18.65 2.54
N LYS A 198 7.81 -18.08 2.09
CA LYS A 198 7.37 -18.19 0.69
C LYS A 198 8.37 -17.60 -0.29
N THR A 199 9.02 -16.49 0.05
CA THR A 199 10.03 -15.85 -0.79
C THR A 199 11.24 -16.76 -1.02
N ILE A 200 11.76 -17.39 0.04
CA ILE A 200 12.94 -18.25 -0.02
C ILE A 200 12.63 -19.57 -0.76
N LYS A 201 11.47 -20.19 -0.48
CA LYS A 201 10.99 -21.38 -1.21
C LYS A 201 10.81 -21.11 -2.70
N THR A 202 10.21 -19.97 -3.05
CA THR A 202 9.97 -19.59 -4.45
C THR A 202 11.28 -19.27 -5.18
N LEU A 203 12.24 -18.65 -4.48
CA LEU A 203 13.55 -18.33 -5.06
C LEU A 203 14.30 -19.59 -5.46
N THR A 204 14.17 -20.65 -4.67
CA THR A 204 14.87 -21.93 -4.84
C THR A 204 14.06 -22.95 -5.63
N ALA A 205 12.74 -22.77 -5.74
CA ALA A 205 11.76 -23.74 -6.21
C ALA A 205 11.71 -25.03 -5.37
N GLU A 206 11.94 -24.91 -4.07
CA GLU A 206 11.89 -26.03 -3.12
C GLU A 206 10.58 -26.02 -2.31
N PRO A 207 10.01 -27.19 -1.95
CA PRO A 207 8.70 -27.27 -1.33
C PRO A 207 8.72 -26.96 0.18
N SER A 208 9.88 -27.03 0.83
CA SER A 208 10.05 -26.74 2.26
C SER A 208 11.18 -25.74 2.53
N ASP A 209 11.08 -25.02 3.66
CA ASP A 209 12.09 -24.03 4.04
C ASP A 209 13.47 -24.68 4.26
N ALA A 210 13.52 -25.89 4.82
CA ALA A 210 14.77 -26.61 5.06
C ALA A 210 15.49 -26.98 3.75
N GLN A 211 14.75 -27.48 2.76
CA GLN A 211 15.29 -27.77 1.43
C GLN A 211 15.71 -26.49 0.71
N ALA A 212 14.94 -25.41 0.84
CA ALA A 212 15.28 -24.13 0.24
C ALA A 212 16.62 -23.58 0.77
N TRP A 213 16.82 -23.57 2.09
CA TRP A 213 18.10 -23.13 2.66
C TRP A 213 19.26 -24.04 2.26
N ASP A 214 19.09 -25.36 2.31
CA ASP A 214 20.12 -26.30 1.88
C ASP A 214 20.51 -26.09 0.40
N ALA A 215 19.53 -25.87 -0.48
CA ALA A 215 19.75 -25.55 -1.89
C ALA A 215 20.53 -24.24 -2.09
N LEU A 216 20.21 -23.18 -1.34
CA LEU A 216 20.94 -21.91 -1.38
C LEU A 216 22.42 -22.12 -1.03
N PHE A 217 22.71 -22.81 0.09
CA PHE A 217 24.08 -23.06 0.52
C PHE A 217 24.85 -23.96 -0.45
N LYS A 218 24.26 -25.07 -0.88
CA LYS A 218 24.88 -26.01 -1.84
C LYS A 218 25.23 -25.33 -3.14
N HIS A 219 24.27 -24.65 -3.76
CA HIS A 219 24.51 -23.94 -5.02
C HIS A 219 25.61 -22.88 -4.88
N PHE A 220 25.58 -22.11 -3.78
CA PHE A 220 26.58 -21.08 -3.54
C PHE A 220 27.99 -21.67 -3.32
N ASN A 221 28.09 -22.75 -2.56
CA ASN A 221 29.35 -23.43 -2.28
C ASN A 221 29.94 -24.13 -3.52
N GLN A 222 29.09 -24.74 -4.35
CA GLN A 222 29.51 -25.29 -5.64
C GLN A 222 30.14 -24.21 -6.53
N ASN A 223 29.49 -23.06 -6.67
CA ASN A 223 29.99 -21.94 -7.50
C ASN A 223 31.29 -21.31 -6.96
N ARG A 224 31.59 -21.50 -5.68
CA ARG A 224 32.85 -21.07 -5.05
C ARG A 224 33.92 -22.15 -5.05
N GLY A 225 33.68 -23.30 -5.67
CA GLY A 225 34.62 -24.43 -5.72
C GLY A 225 34.76 -25.17 -4.37
N LEU A 226 33.79 -25.03 -3.47
CA LEU A 226 33.76 -25.70 -2.16
C LEU A 226 33.01 -27.06 -2.20
N GLY A 227 32.42 -27.40 -3.35
CA GLY A 227 31.70 -28.65 -3.59
C GLY A 227 30.21 -28.57 -3.27
N ASP A 228 29.51 -29.69 -3.45
CA ASP A 228 28.07 -29.82 -3.18
C ASP A 228 27.78 -30.04 -1.70
N VAL A 229 27.94 -28.98 -0.91
CA VAL A 229 27.81 -29.04 0.55
C VAL A 229 26.96 -27.89 1.06
N GLY A 230 25.99 -28.20 1.91
CA GLY A 230 25.19 -27.21 2.62
C GLY A 230 25.97 -26.49 3.71
N TYR A 231 25.27 -25.73 4.54
CA TYR A 231 25.85 -25.03 5.69
C TYR A 231 26.57 -25.99 6.64
N ARG A 232 27.75 -25.60 7.13
CA ARG A 232 28.47 -26.34 8.18
C ARG A 232 28.50 -25.54 9.47
N ARG A 233 28.13 -26.20 10.56
CA ARG A 233 28.07 -25.57 11.89
C ARG A 233 29.39 -24.87 12.24
N GLY A 234 29.30 -23.57 12.53
CA GLY A 234 30.44 -22.73 12.88
C GLY A 234 30.89 -21.79 11.76
N GLU A 235 30.46 -22.03 10.51
CA GLU A 235 30.61 -21.05 9.44
C GLU A 235 29.84 -19.77 9.80
N LYS A 236 30.47 -18.62 9.57
CA LYS A 236 29.99 -17.30 10.02
C LYS A 236 29.12 -16.63 8.94
N ILE A 237 28.04 -16.00 9.37
CA ILE A 237 27.15 -15.21 8.51
C ILE A 237 27.15 -13.75 8.96
N ALA A 238 27.50 -12.84 8.05
CA ALA A 238 27.29 -11.40 8.24
C ALA A 238 26.00 -10.96 7.51
N ILE A 239 25.20 -10.11 8.13
CA ILE A 239 23.97 -9.54 7.54
C ILE A 239 24.13 -8.02 7.48
N LYS A 240 24.26 -7.49 6.26
CA LYS A 240 24.33 -6.03 6.04
C LYS A 240 22.91 -5.47 5.98
N ILE A 241 22.53 -4.65 6.95
CA ILE A 241 21.26 -3.93 6.96
C ILE A 241 21.45 -2.45 6.66
N ASN A 242 20.50 -1.78 6.02
CA ASN A 242 20.63 -0.37 5.63
C ASN A 242 20.15 0.59 6.73
N MET A 243 21.06 1.10 7.56
CA MET A 243 20.73 2.00 8.67
C MET A 243 20.92 3.50 8.33
N ASN A 244 20.85 3.90 7.05
CA ASN A 244 21.30 5.22 6.62
C ASN A 244 20.61 6.41 7.33
N GLN A 245 19.34 6.26 7.75
CA GLN A 245 18.60 7.28 8.49
C GLN A 245 18.97 7.37 9.99
N GLU A 246 19.63 6.35 10.57
CA GLU A 246 19.94 6.28 12.00
C GLU A 246 21.38 6.74 12.30
N ASN A 247 21.50 7.96 12.84
CA ASN A 247 22.78 8.56 13.24
C ASN A 247 22.88 8.83 14.75
N SER A 248 21.85 8.51 15.52
CA SER A 248 21.77 8.69 16.96
C SER A 248 22.18 7.42 17.68
N SER A 249 22.96 7.58 18.74
CA SER A 249 23.27 6.46 19.62
C SER A 249 22.19 6.19 20.68
N GLY A 250 21.15 7.01 20.73
CA GLY A 250 20.01 6.80 21.63
C GLY A 250 19.11 5.65 21.16
N GLY A 251 19.12 5.32 19.87
CA GLY A 251 18.37 4.22 19.28
C GLY A 251 16.86 4.42 19.18
N ASN A 252 16.34 5.59 19.56
CA ASN A 252 14.93 5.93 19.47
C ASN A 252 14.61 6.49 18.08
N TRP A 253 13.77 5.78 17.34
CA TRP A 253 13.28 6.21 16.03
C TRP A 253 12.12 7.21 16.18
N SER A 254 11.99 8.14 15.23
CA SER A 254 10.70 8.80 15.02
C SER A 254 9.80 7.89 14.18
N SER A 255 8.49 7.89 14.45
CA SER A 255 7.50 7.04 13.77
C SER A 255 7.51 7.18 12.25
N SER A 256 8.02 8.30 11.71
CA SER A 256 8.10 8.52 10.27
C SER A 256 9.38 7.98 9.60
N MET A 257 10.38 7.50 10.35
CA MET A 257 11.65 7.05 9.76
C MET A 257 11.47 5.78 8.93
N GLY A 258 12.07 5.75 7.75
CA GLY A 258 12.23 4.54 6.96
C GLY A 258 13.52 3.83 7.33
N THR A 259 13.45 2.83 8.18
CA THR A 259 14.55 1.91 8.52
C THR A 259 14.14 0.48 8.16
N PRO A 260 15.07 -0.50 8.18
CA PRO A 260 14.71 -1.90 8.01
C PRO A 260 13.70 -2.33 9.07
N SER A 261 12.70 -3.09 8.64
CA SER A 261 11.67 -3.65 9.50
C SER A 261 12.28 -4.60 10.52
N PRO A 262 12.03 -4.37 11.83
CA PRO A 262 12.38 -5.34 12.86
C PRO A 262 11.78 -6.73 12.59
N HIS A 263 10.56 -6.79 12.06
CA HIS A 263 9.85 -8.04 11.74
C HIS A 263 10.52 -8.82 10.64
N VAL A 264 10.94 -8.16 9.55
CA VAL A 264 11.61 -8.85 8.44
C VAL A 264 12.98 -9.37 8.89
N ILE A 265 13.74 -8.58 9.65
CA ILE A 265 15.03 -9.02 10.20
C ILE A 265 14.81 -10.23 11.13
N TYR A 266 13.86 -10.13 12.06
CA TYR A 266 13.56 -11.21 13.00
C TYR A 266 13.10 -12.50 12.27
N SER A 267 12.26 -12.38 11.25
CA SER A 267 11.81 -13.51 10.42
C SER A 267 12.97 -14.20 9.69
N LEU A 268 13.89 -13.42 9.11
CA LEU A 268 15.10 -13.95 8.46
C LEU A 268 15.99 -14.67 9.47
N LEU A 269 16.12 -14.15 10.69
CA LEU A 269 16.89 -14.80 11.76
C LEU A 269 16.23 -16.10 12.22
N LYS A 270 14.89 -16.14 12.37
CA LYS A 270 14.15 -17.39 12.63
C LYS A 270 14.41 -18.44 11.58
N GLN A 271 14.41 -18.06 10.31
CA GLN A 271 14.75 -18.95 9.21
C GLN A 271 16.19 -19.48 9.30
N LEU A 272 17.17 -18.61 9.59
CA LEU A 272 18.57 -19.03 9.72
C LEU A 272 18.81 -19.94 10.94
N VAL A 273 18.29 -19.56 12.11
CA VAL A 273 18.53 -20.28 13.38
C VAL A 273 17.71 -21.56 13.43
N ASN A 274 16.39 -21.47 13.23
CA ASN A 274 15.47 -22.57 13.51
C ASN A 274 15.34 -23.54 12.34
N VAL A 275 15.62 -23.10 11.11
CA VAL A 275 15.49 -23.93 9.90
C VAL A 275 16.85 -24.31 9.33
N ALA A 276 17.71 -23.34 9.03
CA ALA A 276 19.04 -23.61 8.46
C ALA A 276 20.07 -24.10 9.51
N GLY A 277 19.73 -24.05 10.81
CA GLY A 277 20.57 -24.56 11.89
C GLY A 277 21.83 -23.72 12.17
N VAL A 278 21.82 -22.43 11.80
CA VAL A 278 22.92 -21.50 12.04
C VAL A 278 22.88 -21.04 13.49
N PRO A 279 23.88 -21.35 14.34
CA PRO A 279 23.89 -20.88 15.72
C PRO A 279 23.98 -19.35 15.74
N GLY A 280 23.23 -18.69 16.62
CA GLY A 280 23.17 -17.23 16.67
C GLY A 280 24.52 -16.59 16.99
N SER A 281 25.42 -17.31 17.69
CA SER A 281 26.81 -16.90 17.91
C SER A 281 27.65 -16.77 16.62
N ALA A 282 27.20 -17.39 15.52
CA ALA A 282 27.82 -17.29 14.20
C ALA A 282 27.21 -16.18 13.33
N ILE A 283 26.18 -15.48 13.82
CA ILE A 283 25.46 -14.44 13.07
C ILE A 283 25.89 -13.05 13.58
N THR A 284 26.25 -12.17 12.64
CA THR A 284 26.53 -10.76 12.90
C THR A 284 25.69 -9.85 12.02
N ILE A 285 24.84 -9.02 12.63
CA ILE A 285 24.10 -7.96 11.94
C ILE A 285 24.93 -6.67 12.00
N TYR A 286 25.11 -5.97 10.88
CA TYR A 286 25.97 -4.80 10.86
C TYR A 286 25.53 -3.65 9.96
N ASP A 287 25.91 -2.44 10.37
CA ASP A 287 26.17 -1.29 9.50
C ASP A 287 27.36 -0.53 10.09
N ALA A 288 28.51 -0.57 9.42
CA ALA A 288 29.74 -0.01 9.96
C ALA A 288 29.73 1.53 10.02
N SER A 289 28.81 2.18 9.30
CA SER A 289 28.73 3.64 9.17
C SER A 289 27.64 4.30 10.00
N ARG A 290 26.79 3.49 10.65
CA ARG A 290 25.57 3.92 11.36
C ARG A 290 25.39 3.18 12.68
N TYR A 291 24.34 3.53 13.41
CA TYR A 291 23.88 2.79 14.60
C TYR A 291 22.72 1.88 14.24
N ILE A 292 22.52 0.79 14.99
CA ILE A 292 21.36 -0.11 14.85
C ILE A 292 20.39 0.21 15.98
N GLY A 293 19.20 0.72 15.62
CA GLY A 293 18.20 1.25 16.54
C GLY A 293 17.63 0.21 17.51
N ASN A 294 16.97 0.71 18.57
CA ASN A 294 16.37 -0.11 19.62
C ASN A 294 15.24 -1.01 19.10
N PRO A 295 14.33 -0.56 18.21
CA PRO A 295 13.27 -1.44 17.71
C PRO A 295 13.76 -2.78 17.12
N ILE A 296 14.88 -2.76 16.39
CA ILE A 296 15.49 -4.00 15.85
C ILE A 296 16.12 -4.82 16.97
N TYR A 297 16.93 -4.18 17.81
CA TYR A 297 17.67 -4.87 18.87
C TYR A 297 16.72 -5.49 19.88
N ASP A 298 15.75 -4.73 20.39
CA ASP A 298 14.82 -5.16 21.42
C ASP A 298 13.92 -6.29 20.93
N LYS A 299 13.43 -6.24 19.68
CA LYS A 299 12.63 -7.33 19.10
C LYS A 299 13.41 -8.64 18.96
N ILE A 300 14.70 -8.57 18.63
CA ILE A 300 15.56 -9.76 18.59
C ILE A 300 15.85 -10.25 20.01
N ARG A 301 16.07 -9.31 20.95
CA ARG A 301 16.40 -9.63 22.35
C ARG A 301 15.21 -10.04 23.20
N SER A 302 13.97 -9.81 22.73
CA SER A 302 12.77 -10.30 23.40
C SER A 302 12.55 -11.80 23.21
N ASP A 303 13.21 -12.41 22.22
CA ASP A 303 13.15 -13.85 22.01
C ASP A 303 13.94 -14.59 23.11
N PRO A 304 13.33 -15.49 23.89
CA PRO A 304 14.01 -16.18 24.99
C PRO A 304 15.04 -17.23 24.51
N ASP A 305 15.08 -17.59 23.23
CA ASP A 305 16.04 -18.55 22.69
C ASP A 305 17.50 -18.06 22.86
N PRO A 306 18.39 -18.86 23.47
CA PRO A 306 19.80 -18.51 23.64
C PRO A 306 20.53 -18.13 22.35
N ASP A 307 20.15 -18.69 21.20
CA ASP A 307 20.79 -18.34 19.93
C ASP A 307 20.49 -16.88 19.56
N PHE A 308 19.24 -16.41 19.71
CA PHE A 308 18.89 -15.00 19.48
C PHE A 308 19.63 -14.06 20.44
N GLN A 309 19.88 -14.51 21.68
CA GLN A 309 20.69 -13.78 22.64
C GLN A 309 22.20 -13.74 22.29
N ASN A 310 22.68 -14.63 21.43
CA ASN A 310 24.09 -14.66 21.04
C ASN A 310 24.38 -13.93 19.71
N ILE A 311 23.36 -13.40 19.04
CA ILE A 311 23.52 -12.62 17.81
C ILE A 311 24.25 -11.31 18.08
N SER A 312 25.30 -11.05 17.30
CA SER A 312 26.14 -9.86 17.41
C SER A 312 25.62 -8.69 16.58
N PHE A 313 25.67 -7.48 17.14
CA PHE A 313 25.29 -6.24 16.45
C PHE A 313 26.50 -5.33 16.31
N VAL A 314 27.00 -5.13 15.10
CA VAL A 314 28.22 -4.34 14.84
C VAL A 314 27.87 -2.99 14.21
N VAL A 315 28.32 -1.91 14.86
CA VAL A 315 27.96 -0.53 14.51
C VAL A 315 29.19 0.37 14.43
N LYS A 316 29.02 1.59 13.92
CA LYS A 316 30.09 2.60 13.88
C LYS A 316 30.76 2.79 15.24
N THR A 317 32.09 2.83 15.25
CA THR A 317 32.92 2.82 16.46
C THR A 317 32.50 3.83 17.53
N ASN A 318 32.20 5.08 17.17
CA ASN A 318 31.81 6.12 18.12
C ASN A 318 30.33 6.07 18.54
N LEU A 319 29.53 5.20 17.94
CA LEU A 319 28.12 4.99 18.28
C LEU A 319 27.92 3.73 19.14
N ALA A 320 28.87 2.79 19.16
CA ALA A 320 28.81 1.55 19.91
C ALA A 320 28.56 1.75 21.42
N ARG A 321 27.44 1.20 21.89
CA ARG A 321 26.94 1.18 23.28
C ARG A 321 25.68 0.32 23.34
N ASN A 322 25.10 0.15 24.54
CA ASN A 322 23.80 -0.52 24.74
C ASN A 322 23.70 -1.89 24.03
N GLY A 323 24.73 -2.73 24.18
CA GLY A 323 24.80 -4.06 23.56
C GLY A 323 25.31 -4.11 22.12
N ARG A 324 25.55 -2.97 21.46
CA ARG A 324 26.17 -2.91 20.12
C ARG A 324 27.69 -2.84 20.22
N ILE A 325 28.37 -3.57 19.34
CA ILE A 325 29.82 -3.75 19.28
C ILE A 325 30.43 -2.74 18.29
N ALA A 326 31.57 -2.16 18.67
CA ALA A 326 32.32 -1.26 17.80
C ALA A 326 32.95 -2.01 16.63
N VAL A 327 32.69 -1.56 15.41
CA VAL A 327 33.30 -2.12 14.21
C VAL A 327 34.81 -1.84 14.14
N SER A 328 35.56 -2.83 13.66
CA SER A 328 36.98 -2.75 13.27
C SER A 328 37.16 -3.06 11.79
N HIS A 329 38.19 -2.51 11.15
CA HIS A 329 38.48 -2.76 9.74
C HIS A 329 39.61 -3.79 9.57
N ASP A 330 39.68 -4.37 8.37
CA ASP A 330 40.72 -5.28 7.93
C ASP A 330 41.56 -4.62 6.83
N THR A 331 42.87 -4.46 7.08
CA THR A 331 43.81 -3.87 6.12
C THR A 331 44.42 -4.88 5.15
N ALA A 332 44.22 -6.18 5.37
CA ALA A 332 44.76 -7.23 4.50
C ALA A 332 44.00 -7.37 3.17
N ASN A 333 42.76 -6.87 3.12
CA ASN A 333 41.85 -6.98 1.98
C ASN A 333 41.36 -5.58 1.55
N PRO A 334 42.22 -4.77 0.91
CA PRO A 334 41.88 -3.42 0.49
C PRO A 334 40.87 -3.43 -0.68
N LEU A 335 39.94 -2.48 -0.65
CA LEU A 335 39.06 -2.16 -1.76
C LEU A 335 39.61 -0.95 -2.54
N HIS A 336 39.94 -1.16 -3.80
CA HIS A 336 40.46 -0.12 -4.69
C HIS A 336 39.34 0.56 -5.49
N THR A 337 39.29 1.89 -5.42
CA THR A 337 38.32 2.72 -6.16
C THR A 337 38.98 3.99 -6.68
N ARG A 338 38.32 4.74 -7.57
CA ARG A 338 38.79 6.08 -7.97
C ARG A 338 38.69 7.13 -6.84
N ALA A 339 37.94 6.84 -5.77
CA ALA A 339 37.88 7.67 -4.57
C ALA A 339 39.08 7.44 -3.63
N GLY A 340 39.92 6.43 -3.91
CA GLY A 340 41.01 5.98 -3.06
C GLY A 340 40.79 4.56 -2.53
N THR A 341 41.77 4.08 -1.76
CA THR A 341 41.72 2.76 -1.11
C THR A 341 40.84 2.83 0.14
N ALA A 342 39.87 1.92 0.22
CA ALA A 342 39.03 1.69 1.38
C ALA A 342 39.35 0.33 2.01
N TYR A 343 38.88 0.12 3.25
CA TYR A 343 38.99 -1.14 3.97
C TYR A 343 37.61 -1.60 4.44
N LEU A 344 37.43 -2.91 4.53
CA LEU A 344 36.16 -3.53 4.88
C LEU A 344 36.07 -3.85 6.39
N PRO A 345 34.86 -3.98 6.96
CA PRO A 345 34.66 -4.48 8.31
C PRO A 345 35.25 -5.87 8.49
N ARG A 346 35.93 -6.10 9.61
CA ARG A 346 36.50 -7.41 9.92
C ARG A 346 35.44 -8.51 10.02
N CYS A 347 34.25 -8.18 10.55
CA CYS A 347 33.14 -9.14 10.56
C CYS A 347 32.69 -9.58 9.16
N VAL A 348 32.98 -8.80 8.12
CA VAL A 348 32.70 -9.15 6.72
C VAL A 348 33.85 -9.97 6.14
N THR A 349 35.10 -9.59 6.40
CA THR A 349 36.24 -10.35 5.85
C THR A 349 36.37 -11.73 6.49
N GLU A 350 36.02 -11.88 7.77
CA GLU A 350 35.97 -13.14 8.52
C GLU A 350 34.70 -13.98 8.28
N ALA A 351 33.64 -13.42 7.69
CA ALA A 351 32.43 -14.19 7.42
C ALA A 351 32.66 -15.20 6.29
N ASP A 352 31.96 -16.33 6.33
CA ASP A 352 31.94 -17.32 5.24
C ASP A 352 30.84 -16.97 4.22
N TYR A 353 29.73 -16.42 4.72
CA TYR A 353 28.59 -15.96 3.94
C TYR A 353 28.15 -14.55 4.34
N LEU A 354 27.58 -13.83 3.40
CA LEU A 354 26.99 -12.51 3.57
C LEU A 354 25.53 -12.56 3.11
N ILE A 355 24.64 -11.87 3.83
CA ILE A 355 23.30 -11.53 3.35
C ILE A 355 23.23 -10.03 3.21
N ASN A 356 22.91 -9.54 2.02
CA ASN A 356 22.72 -8.12 1.76
C ASN A 356 21.24 -7.79 1.88
N MET A 357 20.83 -7.27 3.04
CA MET A 357 19.46 -6.87 3.33
C MET A 357 19.31 -5.35 3.11
N ALA A 358 18.86 -4.99 1.92
CA ALA A 358 18.67 -3.61 1.49
C ALA A 358 17.25 -3.11 1.75
N LEU A 359 16.99 -1.88 1.33
CA LEU A 359 15.68 -1.23 1.41
C LEU A 359 15.21 -0.89 0.00
N LEU A 360 13.91 -0.98 -0.27
CA LEU A 360 13.33 -0.40 -1.48
C LEU A 360 13.22 1.12 -1.27
N ARG A 361 14.11 1.91 -1.90
CA ARG A 361 14.21 3.34 -1.56
C ARG A 361 14.73 4.23 -2.69
N PRO A 362 14.00 5.29 -3.07
CA PRO A 362 14.54 6.39 -3.87
C PRO A 362 15.62 7.17 -3.11
N HIS A 363 16.50 7.88 -3.83
CA HIS A 363 17.61 8.58 -3.19
C HIS A 363 18.02 9.84 -3.92
N THR A 364 18.17 10.94 -3.18
CA THR A 364 18.44 12.26 -3.80
C THR A 364 19.78 12.36 -4.54
N LEU A 365 20.80 11.59 -4.13
CA LEU A 365 22.12 11.57 -4.80
C LEU A 365 22.30 10.52 -5.91
N TYR A 366 21.66 9.36 -5.80
CA TYR A 366 21.92 8.18 -6.66
C TYR A 366 20.67 7.74 -7.42
N GLY A 367 19.55 8.43 -7.25
CA GLY A 367 18.23 8.08 -7.78
C GLY A 367 17.58 6.96 -6.98
N ILE A 368 18.35 5.92 -6.65
CA ILE A 368 17.91 4.76 -5.88
C ILE A 368 18.91 4.37 -4.79
N THR A 369 18.47 3.58 -3.82
CA THR A 369 19.29 2.90 -2.82
C THR A 369 18.71 1.52 -2.61
N LEU A 370 19.33 0.53 -3.26
CA LEU A 370 19.00 -0.89 -3.18
C LEU A 370 20.23 -1.67 -2.70
N SER A 371 20.41 -2.91 -3.15
CA SER A 371 21.46 -3.82 -2.68
C SER A 371 22.85 -3.29 -2.93
N ALA A 372 23.10 -2.78 -4.14
CA ALA A 372 24.43 -2.31 -4.52
C ALA A 372 24.91 -1.15 -3.64
N LYS A 373 24.02 -0.20 -3.36
CA LYS A 373 24.32 0.98 -2.55
C LYS A 373 24.28 0.69 -1.05
N ASN A 374 23.69 -0.42 -0.61
CA ASN A 374 23.70 -0.81 0.81
C ASN A 374 25.14 -0.98 1.34
N HIS A 375 26.10 -1.40 0.49
CA HIS A 375 27.50 -1.51 0.86
C HIS A 375 28.23 -0.18 1.12
N PHE A 376 27.59 0.98 0.92
CA PHE A 376 28.11 2.25 1.43
C PHE A 376 28.31 2.22 2.95
N GLY A 377 27.52 1.42 3.68
CA GLY A 377 27.73 1.17 5.11
C GLY A 377 28.84 0.17 5.44
N SER A 378 29.69 -0.22 4.47
CA SER A 378 30.74 -1.25 4.63
C SER A 378 32.14 -0.74 4.30
N VAL A 379 32.38 0.58 4.29
CA VAL A 379 33.68 1.14 3.87
C VAL A 379 34.32 2.02 4.95
N TYR A 380 35.62 1.79 5.16
CA TYR A 380 36.49 2.62 6.00
C TYR A 380 37.55 3.30 5.13
N PHE A 381 37.59 4.63 5.17
CA PHE A 381 38.63 5.42 4.50
C PHE A 381 39.55 6.08 5.56
N PRO A 382 40.81 5.62 5.72
CA PRO A 382 41.72 6.16 6.75
C PRO A 382 41.95 7.66 6.63
N SER A 383 42.14 8.16 5.40
CA SER A 383 42.32 9.58 5.08
C SER A 383 41.00 10.31 4.75
N GLY A 384 39.88 9.58 4.70
CA GLY A 384 38.58 10.08 4.22
C GLY A 384 37.48 10.20 5.29
N GLY A 385 37.85 10.20 6.58
CA GLY A 385 36.91 10.36 7.69
C GLY A 385 36.48 9.05 8.37
N GLY A 386 37.20 7.95 8.14
CA GLY A 386 36.96 6.66 8.78
C GLY A 386 35.75 5.93 8.20
N TRP A 387 34.84 5.46 9.07
CA TRP A 387 33.61 4.77 8.67
C TRP A 387 32.57 5.72 8.08
N THR A 388 32.70 5.96 6.77
CA THR A 388 31.83 6.85 6.01
C THR A 388 31.91 6.58 4.52
N PRO A 389 30.79 6.60 3.78
CA PRO A 389 30.79 6.53 2.33
C PRO A 389 31.09 7.86 1.64
N SER A 390 31.30 8.95 2.38
CA SER A 390 31.43 10.29 1.81
C SER A 390 32.43 10.41 0.64
N PRO A 391 33.60 9.74 0.64
CA PRO A 391 34.52 9.79 -0.50
C PRO A 391 33.92 9.24 -1.81
N LEU A 392 32.96 8.32 -1.72
CA LEU A 392 32.30 7.69 -2.87
C LEU A 392 31.20 8.55 -3.49
N HIS A 393 30.67 9.56 -2.79
CA HIS A 393 29.48 10.30 -3.23
C HIS A 393 29.61 10.94 -4.62
N ASN A 394 30.81 11.37 -5.02
CA ASN A 394 31.05 12.01 -6.32
C ASN A 394 31.37 11.02 -7.46
N HIS A 395 31.39 9.71 -7.17
CA HIS A 395 31.94 8.68 -8.04
C HIS A 395 30.91 7.69 -8.59
N GLY A 396 29.62 8.00 -8.50
CA GLY A 396 28.55 7.16 -9.05
C GLY A 396 27.14 7.74 -9.03
N GLY A 397 26.98 9.02 -8.64
CA GLY A 397 25.67 9.63 -8.47
C GLY A 397 24.87 9.80 -9.77
N ARG A 398 23.55 9.96 -9.64
CA ARG A 398 22.58 9.98 -10.75
C ARG A 398 22.81 11.07 -11.80
N SER A 399 23.55 12.12 -11.45
CA SER A 399 23.87 13.22 -12.36
C SER A 399 25.02 12.90 -13.33
N ARG A 400 25.73 11.79 -13.13
CA ARG A 400 26.76 11.32 -14.06
C ARG A 400 26.10 10.65 -15.26
N GLY A 401 26.67 10.82 -16.45
CA GLY A 401 26.16 10.20 -17.67
C GLY A 401 26.31 8.68 -17.66
N MET A 402 25.52 8.02 -18.50
CA MET A 402 25.71 6.61 -18.86
C MET A 402 27.12 6.36 -19.40
N ASN A 403 27.58 5.11 -19.30
CA ASN A 403 28.91 4.67 -19.74
C ASN A 403 30.03 5.47 -19.06
N THR A 404 29.86 5.79 -17.77
CA THR A 404 30.90 6.43 -16.96
C THR A 404 31.17 5.63 -15.71
N TYR A 405 32.43 5.71 -15.24
CA TYR A 405 32.86 5.04 -14.02
C TYR A 405 31.85 5.18 -12.89
N ASN A 406 31.48 4.04 -12.29
CA ASN A 406 30.62 3.99 -11.13
C ASN A 406 31.25 3.17 -9.99
N CYS A 407 31.49 3.83 -8.85
CA CYS A 407 32.09 3.19 -7.68
C CYS A 407 31.27 2.02 -7.11
N LEU A 408 29.95 1.98 -7.36
CA LEU A 408 29.11 0.86 -6.95
C LEU A 408 29.57 -0.46 -7.56
N VAL A 409 30.14 -0.44 -8.77
CA VAL A 409 30.68 -1.64 -9.44
C VAL A 409 31.90 -2.17 -8.68
N ASN A 410 32.83 -1.32 -8.24
CA ASN A 410 33.96 -1.78 -7.41
C ASN A 410 33.49 -2.36 -6.08
N LEU A 411 32.57 -1.67 -5.38
CA LEU A 411 32.05 -2.17 -4.10
C LEU A 411 31.42 -3.55 -4.28
N ASN A 412 30.55 -3.69 -5.28
CA ASN A 412 29.83 -4.93 -5.48
C ASN A 412 30.65 -5.99 -6.22
N GLY A 413 31.79 -5.67 -6.80
CA GLY A 413 32.69 -6.64 -7.42
C GLY A 413 33.71 -7.26 -6.45
N HIS A 414 33.88 -6.69 -5.27
CA HIS A 414 34.89 -7.14 -4.31
C HIS A 414 34.56 -8.52 -3.74
N ARG A 415 35.57 -9.40 -3.63
CA ARG A 415 35.41 -10.82 -3.28
C ARG A 415 34.81 -11.05 -1.89
N HIS A 416 35.07 -10.14 -0.95
CA HIS A 416 34.50 -10.19 0.41
C HIS A 416 33.12 -9.55 0.54
N LEU A 417 32.62 -8.87 -0.49
CA LEU A 417 31.27 -8.34 -0.55
C LEU A 417 30.40 -9.31 -1.37
N SER A 418 30.07 -9.01 -2.62
CA SER A 418 29.24 -9.91 -3.44
C SER A 418 29.83 -11.30 -3.64
N GLY A 419 31.17 -11.46 -3.63
CA GLY A 419 31.79 -12.79 -3.71
C GLY A 419 31.47 -13.70 -2.51
N LYS A 420 30.94 -13.15 -1.41
CA LYS A 420 30.43 -13.87 -0.24
C LYS A 420 28.91 -13.73 -0.06
N THR A 421 28.22 -12.95 -0.89
CA THR A 421 26.77 -12.74 -0.74
C THR A 421 25.98 -13.95 -1.22
N LEU A 422 25.46 -14.70 -0.25
CA LEU A 422 24.59 -15.86 -0.47
C LEU A 422 23.21 -15.44 -0.98
N LEU A 423 22.69 -14.33 -0.45
CA LEU A 423 21.34 -13.87 -0.66
C LEU A 423 21.29 -12.33 -0.69
N TYR A 424 20.69 -11.78 -1.74
CA TYR A 424 20.25 -10.39 -1.81
C TYR A 424 18.78 -10.34 -1.43
N PHE A 425 18.44 -9.48 -0.47
CA PHE A 425 17.10 -9.38 0.09
C PHE A 425 16.73 -7.90 0.23
N ILE A 426 15.58 -7.48 -0.29
CA ILE A 426 15.12 -6.09 -0.21
C ILE A 426 13.86 -6.05 0.63
N ASP A 427 13.93 -5.31 1.73
CA ASP A 427 12.76 -4.94 2.53
C ASP A 427 12.05 -3.74 1.89
N GLY A 428 10.79 -3.96 1.52
CA GLY A 428 9.90 -2.96 0.94
C GLY A 428 8.56 -2.89 1.67
N LEU A 429 8.48 -3.24 2.97
CA LEU A 429 7.23 -3.09 3.72
C LEU A 429 6.82 -1.61 3.83
N TYR A 430 7.74 -0.78 4.32
CA TYR A 430 7.56 0.68 4.50
C TYR A 430 8.64 1.49 3.76
N PRO A 431 8.60 1.57 2.41
CA PRO A 431 9.49 2.44 1.65
C PRO A 431 9.36 3.89 2.08
N ALA A 432 10.48 4.61 2.08
CA ALA A 432 10.51 6.04 2.38
C ALA A 432 10.72 6.85 1.12
N LEU A 433 10.21 8.09 1.11
CA LEU A 433 10.31 9.01 -0.02
C LEU A 433 11.75 9.19 -0.51
N HIS A 434 12.70 9.25 0.42
CA HIS A 434 14.13 9.19 0.16
C HIS A 434 14.91 8.90 1.45
N GLN A 435 16.24 8.96 1.41
CA GLN A 435 17.13 8.63 2.53
C GLN A 435 17.04 9.49 3.79
N SER A 436 16.17 10.49 3.81
CA SER A 436 15.90 11.34 4.97
C SER A 436 14.42 11.76 5.00
N GLY A 437 13.61 11.14 4.15
CA GLY A 437 12.18 11.40 4.05
C GLY A 437 11.40 10.40 4.89
N ASN A 438 10.11 10.68 5.03
CA ASN A 438 9.20 9.82 5.75
C ASN A 438 8.86 8.57 4.94
N VAL A 439 8.41 7.51 5.63
CA VAL A 439 7.71 6.39 4.98
C VAL A 439 6.50 6.90 4.20
N ILE A 440 6.21 6.27 3.06
CA ILE A 440 5.14 6.66 2.15
C ILE A 440 4.28 5.47 1.75
N LYS A 441 2.97 5.70 1.65
CA LYS A 441 2.06 4.81 0.94
C LYS A 441 2.25 4.96 -0.57
N TRP A 442 2.03 3.88 -1.31
CA TRP A 442 2.22 3.79 -2.75
C TRP A 442 0.87 3.94 -3.47
N GLU A 443 0.81 4.86 -4.43
CA GLU A 443 -0.40 5.06 -5.23
C GLU A 443 -0.67 3.85 -6.13
N SER A 444 0.39 3.22 -6.64
CA SER A 444 0.32 2.01 -7.45
C SER A 444 -0.21 0.77 -6.70
N PHE A 445 -0.24 0.82 -5.37
CA PHE A 445 -0.87 -0.18 -4.50
C PHE A 445 -2.18 0.32 -3.89
N GLY A 446 -2.87 1.24 -4.57
CA GLY A 446 -4.20 1.68 -4.17
C GLY A 446 -4.20 2.63 -2.98
N ASP A 447 -3.12 3.40 -2.79
CA ASP A 447 -2.87 4.26 -1.64
C ASP A 447 -2.67 3.51 -0.32
N ASP A 448 -1.94 2.39 -0.39
CA ASP A 448 -1.58 1.56 0.76
C ASP A 448 -0.05 1.45 0.95
N TRP A 449 0.41 0.87 2.05
CA TRP A 449 1.83 0.56 2.23
C TRP A 449 2.29 -0.45 1.18
N CYS A 450 3.57 -0.36 0.81
CA CYS A 450 4.12 -1.16 -0.28
C CYS A 450 4.13 -2.66 0.02
N SER A 451 4.20 -3.05 1.31
CA SER A 451 3.93 -4.42 1.78
C SER A 451 4.68 -5.52 1.01
N SER A 452 5.89 -5.20 0.55
CA SER A 452 6.63 -6.02 -0.42
C SER A 452 7.98 -6.48 0.11
N MET A 453 8.45 -7.62 -0.40
CA MET A 453 9.84 -8.06 -0.26
C MET A 453 10.36 -8.64 -1.56
N PHE A 454 11.68 -8.53 -1.77
CA PHE A 454 12.34 -9.06 -2.94
C PHE A 454 13.54 -9.92 -2.55
N ALA A 455 13.78 -11.00 -3.29
CA ALA A 455 14.96 -11.83 -3.08
C ALA A 455 15.56 -12.34 -4.39
N SER A 456 16.89 -12.46 -4.42
CA SER A 456 17.63 -13.01 -5.55
C SER A 456 19.03 -13.49 -5.13
N GLN A 457 19.64 -14.30 -5.98
CA GLN A 457 21.09 -14.55 -5.97
C GLN A 457 21.84 -13.77 -7.07
N ASP A 458 21.13 -12.98 -7.88
CA ASP A 458 21.71 -12.09 -8.89
C ASP A 458 21.65 -10.62 -8.41
N PRO A 459 22.80 -9.99 -8.12
CA PRO A 459 22.85 -8.62 -7.58
C PRO A 459 22.34 -7.57 -8.56
N VAL A 460 22.47 -7.81 -9.86
CA VAL A 460 22.09 -6.82 -10.88
C VAL A 460 20.62 -6.96 -11.18
N ALA A 461 20.11 -8.19 -11.29
CA ALA A 461 18.69 -8.44 -11.56
C ALA A 461 17.79 -7.86 -10.46
N ILE A 462 18.12 -8.09 -9.19
CA ILE A 462 17.29 -7.61 -8.06
C ILE A 462 17.20 -6.07 -7.99
N ASP A 463 18.31 -5.39 -8.27
CA ASP A 463 18.35 -3.93 -8.27
C ASP A 463 17.67 -3.35 -9.53
N SER A 464 17.71 -4.07 -10.65
CA SER A 464 16.95 -3.74 -11.87
C SER A 464 15.44 -3.81 -11.61
N VAL A 465 14.98 -4.88 -10.97
CA VAL A 465 13.57 -5.03 -10.59
C VAL A 465 13.16 -3.94 -9.61
N GLY A 466 13.95 -3.68 -8.56
CA GLY A 466 13.63 -2.62 -7.61
C GLY A 466 13.54 -1.23 -8.26
N LEU A 467 14.41 -0.93 -9.24
CA LEU A 467 14.33 0.30 -10.03
C LEU A 467 13.02 0.38 -10.82
N ASP A 468 12.59 -0.71 -11.45
CA ASP A 468 11.37 -0.77 -12.25
C ASP A 468 10.11 -0.54 -11.40
N PHE A 469 10.05 -1.09 -10.19
CA PHE A 469 8.99 -0.78 -9.24
C PHE A 469 8.97 0.71 -8.86
N MET A 470 10.10 1.26 -8.41
CA MET A 470 10.12 2.64 -7.92
C MET A 470 9.91 3.69 -9.02
N ARG A 471 10.42 3.47 -10.25
CA ARG A 471 10.21 4.45 -11.33
C ARG A 471 8.75 4.52 -11.80
N ASN A 472 7.98 3.46 -11.57
CA ASN A 472 6.57 3.37 -11.93
C ASN A 472 5.64 3.72 -10.76
N GLU A 473 6.17 4.06 -9.58
CA GLU A 473 5.40 4.60 -8.46
C GLU A 473 5.39 6.15 -8.53
N PRO A 474 4.22 6.78 -8.75
CA PRO A 474 4.11 8.24 -8.87
C PRO A 474 4.70 9.03 -7.69
N ARG A 475 4.66 8.47 -6.47
CA ARG A 475 5.17 9.12 -5.26
C ARG A 475 6.68 8.96 -5.06
N CYS A 476 7.35 8.08 -5.81
CA CYS A 476 8.80 7.92 -5.80
C CYS A 476 9.51 9.00 -6.65
N THR A 477 9.33 10.27 -6.29
CA THR A 477 9.73 11.43 -7.11
C THR A 477 11.25 11.64 -7.25
N GLU A 478 12.07 10.92 -6.47
CA GLU A 478 13.54 11.05 -6.48
C GLU A 478 14.24 10.08 -7.44
N VAL A 479 13.50 9.24 -8.15
CA VAL A 479 14.03 8.36 -9.21
C VAL A 479 14.21 9.18 -10.49
N THR A 480 15.30 9.94 -10.56
CA THR A 480 15.64 10.85 -11.66
C THR A 480 17.10 10.67 -12.11
N GLY A 481 17.47 11.27 -13.25
CA GLY A 481 18.83 11.21 -13.78
C GLY A 481 19.16 9.85 -14.39
N ASN A 482 20.37 9.33 -14.14
CA ASN A 482 20.86 8.04 -14.65
C ASN A 482 21.12 7.04 -13.49
N PRO A 483 20.08 6.62 -12.73
CA PRO A 483 20.24 5.66 -11.65
C PRO A 483 20.71 4.28 -12.14
N GLU A 484 20.47 3.95 -13.40
CA GLU A 484 20.81 2.66 -14.02
C GLU A 484 22.28 2.54 -14.48
N ASN A 485 23.08 3.62 -14.48
CA ASN A 485 24.45 3.59 -15.01
C ASN A 485 25.31 2.48 -14.38
N TYR A 486 25.19 2.23 -13.07
CA TYR A 486 25.94 1.13 -12.45
C TYR A 486 25.42 -0.26 -12.82
N LEU A 487 24.14 -0.40 -13.19
CA LEU A 487 23.56 -1.67 -13.61
C LEU A 487 24.14 -2.08 -14.97
N HIS A 488 24.23 -1.13 -15.91
CA HIS A 488 24.91 -1.33 -17.20
C HIS A 488 26.38 -1.70 -17.01
N GLU A 489 27.11 -0.90 -16.21
CA GLU A 489 28.53 -1.14 -15.95
C GLU A 489 28.79 -2.46 -15.20
N ALA A 490 27.89 -2.89 -14.31
CA ALA A 490 28.02 -4.17 -13.59
C ALA A 490 27.63 -5.38 -14.44
N ALA A 491 26.57 -5.26 -15.25
CA ALA A 491 26.14 -6.28 -16.19
C ALA A 491 27.20 -6.53 -17.26
N GLN A 492 27.93 -5.49 -17.69
CA GLN A 492 28.93 -5.55 -18.76
C GLN A 492 30.34 -5.15 -18.27
N ALA A 493 30.70 -5.57 -17.05
CA ALA A 493 32.00 -5.21 -16.46
C ALA A 493 33.21 -5.68 -17.29
N ASP A 494 33.03 -6.69 -18.14
CA ASP A 494 33.98 -7.24 -19.10
C ASP A 494 34.03 -6.49 -20.46
N ASN A 495 33.09 -5.58 -20.73
CA ASN A 495 32.98 -4.87 -22.01
C ASN A 495 33.50 -3.41 -21.97
N LEU A 496 34.18 -3.01 -20.89
CA LEU A 496 34.84 -1.70 -20.72
C LEU A 496 34.00 -0.48 -21.20
N LEU A 497 32.69 -0.44 -20.93
CA LEU A 497 31.78 0.62 -21.41
C LEU A 497 32.29 2.04 -21.08
N SER A 498 32.71 2.27 -19.82
CA SER A 498 33.32 3.53 -19.38
C SER A 498 34.82 3.65 -19.63
N SER A 499 35.40 2.77 -20.45
CA SER A 499 36.85 2.56 -20.57
C SER A 499 37.53 2.25 -19.23
N THR A 500 36.78 1.73 -18.25
CA THR A 500 37.30 1.32 -16.94
C THR A 500 37.40 -0.20 -16.89
N ALA A 501 38.60 -0.72 -16.66
CA ALA A 501 38.76 -2.08 -16.15
C ALA A 501 38.53 -2.05 -14.64
N TYR A 502 37.38 -2.57 -14.18
CA TYR A 502 37.09 -2.63 -12.75
C TYR A 502 37.91 -3.75 -12.11
N ASP A 503 38.85 -3.39 -11.25
CA ASP A 503 39.66 -4.32 -10.46
C ASP A 503 39.61 -3.85 -8.99
N PRO A 504 38.60 -4.30 -8.21
CA PRO A 504 38.41 -3.85 -6.84
C PRO A 504 39.48 -4.41 -5.88
N GLU A 505 40.16 -5.50 -6.20
CA GLU A 505 41.20 -6.12 -5.36
C GLU A 505 42.60 -5.55 -5.68
N GLY A 506 42.79 -4.96 -6.85
CA GLY A 506 44.08 -4.45 -7.32
C GLY A 506 45.06 -5.57 -7.69
N ASP A 507 44.55 -6.75 -8.06
CA ASP A 507 45.36 -7.94 -8.37
C ASP A 507 45.66 -8.10 -9.88
N GLY A 508 45.16 -7.19 -10.71
CA GLY A 508 45.31 -7.21 -12.16
C GLY A 508 44.23 -8.00 -12.90
N THR A 509 43.22 -8.53 -12.20
CA THR A 509 42.11 -9.30 -12.78
C THR A 509 40.85 -8.43 -12.86
N PRO A 510 40.42 -8.00 -14.05
CA PRO A 510 39.18 -7.26 -14.20
C PRO A 510 37.96 -8.11 -13.86
N LEU A 511 36.90 -7.47 -13.39
CA LEU A 511 35.60 -8.10 -13.16
C LEU A 511 34.98 -8.63 -14.46
N ALA A 512 34.38 -9.81 -14.37
CA ALA A 512 33.43 -10.31 -15.36
C ALA A 512 32.01 -9.79 -15.07
N SER A 513 31.07 -10.08 -15.96
CA SER A 513 29.64 -9.79 -15.73
C SER A 513 29.16 -10.28 -14.36
N MET A 514 28.60 -9.36 -13.59
CA MET A 514 28.17 -9.60 -12.21
C MET A 514 26.72 -10.11 -12.10
N GLY A 515 25.95 -10.01 -13.17
CA GLY A 515 24.52 -10.30 -13.20
C GLY A 515 23.88 -9.80 -14.48
N VAL A 516 22.57 -9.99 -14.61
CA VAL A 516 21.80 -9.54 -15.78
C VAL A 516 20.98 -8.28 -15.48
N HIS A 517 20.96 -7.35 -16.44
CA HIS A 517 20.14 -6.14 -16.41
C HIS A 517 19.20 -6.10 -17.60
N GLU A 518 17.95 -5.72 -17.35
CA GLU A 518 16.96 -5.28 -18.34
C GLU A 518 15.78 -4.62 -17.63
N HIS A 519 14.77 -4.25 -18.42
CA HIS A 519 13.52 -3.68 -17.97
C HIS A 519 12.32 -4.50 -18.46
N TRP A 520 11.26 -4.53 -17.66
CA TRP A 520 10.02 -5.23 -18.03
C TRP A 520 9.31 -4.58 -19.21
N ASN A 521 8.37 -5.32 -19.81
CA ASN A 521 7.50 -4.85 -20.89
C ASN A 521 6.66 -3.61 -20.51
N ASN A 522 5.97 -3.64 -19.36
CA ASN A 522 5.11 -2.56 -18.85
C ASN A 522 4.79 -2.77 -17.35
N PRO A 523 4.36 -1.72 -16.61
CA PRO A 523 4.12 -1.80 -15.17
C PRO A 523 2.87 -2.60 -14.77
N VAL A 524 1.99 -2.96 -15.70
CA VAL A 524 0.81 -3.80 -15.41
C VAL A 524 1.25 -5.26 -15.38
N ASP A 525 1.79 -5.77 -16.48
CA ASP A 525 2.16 -7.18 -16.66
C ASP A 525 3.47 -7.56 -15.97
N LYS A 526 4.41 -6.60 -15.86
CA LYS A 526 5.73 -6.74 -15.22
C LYS A 526 6.53 -7.95 -15.73
N LYS A 527 6.47 -8.25 -17.03
CA LYS A 527 7.14 -9.41 -17.64
C LYS A 527 8.50 -9.04 -18.21
N TYR A 528 9.52 -9.79 -17.79
CA TYR A 528 10.88 -9.74 -18.31
C TYR A 528 11.12 -10.80 -19.39
N SER A 529 12.30 -10.81 -20.01
CA SER A 529 12.57 -11.67 -21.18
C SER A 529 12.41 -13.16 -20.88
N ARG A 530 12.80 -13.62 -19.68
CA ARG A 530 12.58 -15.02 -19.29
C ARG A 530 11.11 -15.33 -19.04
N ASN A 531 10.34 -14.39 -18.47
CA ASN A 531 8.90 -14.59 -18.30
C ASN A 531 8.17 -14.74 -19.65
N LEU A 532 8.70 -14.12 -20.71
CA LEU A 532 8.15 -14.17 -22.08
C LEU A 532 8.73 -15.30 -22.94
N GLY A 533 9.76 -16.01 -22.46
CA GLY A 533 10.48 -17.02 -23.24
C GLY A 533 11.29 -16.44 -24.41
N THR A 534 11.63 -15.15 -24.38
CA THR A 534 12.31 -14.45 -25.48
C THR A 534 13.82 -14.30 -25.30
N GLY A 535 14.36 -14.67 -24.14
CA GLY A 535 15.81 -14.65 -23.89
C GLY A 535 16.19 -14.98 -22.43
N ASP A 536 17.50 -15.09 -22.17
CA ASP A 536 18.08 -15.51 -20.89
C ASP A 536 18.22 -14.35 -19.86
N GLY A 537 17.26 -13.42 -19.90
CA GLY A 537 17.22 -12.22 -19.07
C GLY A 537 16.83 -12.43 -17.60
N ILE A 538 16.09 -11.46 -17.06
CA ILE A 538 15.46 -11.51 -15.74
C ILE A 538 14.20 -12.38 -15.80
N GLU A 539 13.93 -13.09 -14.71
CA GLU A 539 12.64 -13.74 -14.44
C GLU A 539 12.06 -13.14 -13.15
N LEU A 540 10.99 -12.36 -13.23
CA LEU A 540 10.25 -11.92 -12.05
C LEU A 540 9.20 -12.96 -11.68
N VAL A 541 9.25 -13.48 -10.45
CA VAL A 541 8.31 -14.49 -9.95
C VAL A 541 7.56 -13.94 -8.74
N ALA A 542 6.24 -13.98 -8.78
CA ALA A 542 5.41 -13.77 -7.60
C ALA A 542 5.01 -15.15 -7.04
N PRO A 543 5.14 -15.40 -5.73
CA PRO A 543 4.72 -16.67 -5.15
C PRO A 543 3.21 -16.83 -5.27
N SER A 544 2.76 -18.05 -5.55
CA SER A 544 1.36 -18.40 -5.29
C SER A 544 1.18 -18.70 -3.80
N PHE A 545 0.09 -18.16 -3.27
CA PHE A 545 -0.40 -18.40 -1.94
C PHE A 545 -1.38 -19.58 -1.89
N ALA A 546 -1.54 -20.30 -3.00
CA ALA A 546 -2.26 -21.56 -3.00
C ALA A 546 -1.61 -22.58 -2.05
N THR A 547 -2.47 -23.40 -1.45
CA THR A 547 -2.18 -24.50 -0.55
C THR A 547 -2.77 -25.80 -1.11
N GLU A 548 -2.36 -26.94 -0.55
CA GLU A 548 -2.81 -28.25 -1.04
C GLU A 548 -4.25 -28.56 -0.63
N ASP A 549 -4.65 -28.12 0.57
CA ASP A 549 -5.87 -28.52 1.27
C ASP A 549 -6.64 -27.35 1.91
N GLY A 550 -6.38 -26.11 1.47
CA GLY A 550 -7.07 -24.92 1.97
C GLY A 550 -8.60 -25.00 1.82
N PRO A 551 -9.38 -24.41 2.77
CA PRO A 551 -10.84 -24.50 2.79
C PRO A 551 -11.55 -23.62 1.75
N ILE A 552 -10.79 -22.79 1.02
CA ILE A 552 -11.28 -21.89 -0.02
C ILE A 552 -10.73 -22.38 -1.35
N GLU A 553 -11.59 -22.68 -2.31
CA GLU A 553 -11.20 -23.23 -3.61
C GLU A 553 -11.63 -22.28 -4.73
N ASN A 554 -10.69 -21.84 -5.56
CA ASN A 554 -11.04 -21.32 -6.88
C ASN A 554 -11.31 -22.52 -7.78
N VAL A 555 -12.57 -22.94 -7.88
CA VAL A 555 -13.00 -24.15 -8.60
C VAL A 555 -12.77 -24.04 -10.11
N THR A 556 -12.63 -22.82 -10.64
CA THR A 556 -12.26 -22.60 -12.05
C THR A 556 -10.82 -23.00 -12.33
N SER A 557 -9.89 -22.68 -11.40
CA SER A 557 -8.46 -22.99 -11.53
C SER A 557 -8.05 -24.33 -10.88
N GLY A 558 -8.84 -24.82 -9.91
CA GLY A 558 -8.50 -25.94 -9.03
C GLY A 558 -7.55 -25.59 -7.88
N ASN A 559 -7.14 -24.32 -7.74
CA ASN A 559 -6.27 -23.88 -6.66
C ASN A 559 -7.05 -23.70 -5.35
N LYS A 560 -6.42 -24.08 -4.24
CA LYS A 560 -6.97 -23.95 -2.89
C LYS A 560 -6.18 -22.96 -2.05
N TYR A 561 -6.81 -22.35 -1.06
CA TYR A 561 -6.27 -21.23 -0.30
C TYR A 561 -6.73 -21.28 1.16
N ASP A 562 -5.90 -20.72 2.05
CA ASP A 562 -6.22 -20.57 3.47
C ASP A 562 -6.98 -19.25 3.77
N TYR A 563 -6.85 -18.25 2.89
CA TYR A 563 -7.44 -16.92 3.04
C TYR A 563 -8.19 -16.48 1.79
N THR A 564 -9.30 -15.79 1.96
CA THR A 564 -10.19 -15.38 0.86
C THR A 564 -9.52 -14.36 -0.03
N ARG A 565 -8.75 -13.43 0.57
CA ARG A 565 -7.96 -12.46 -0.21
C ARG A 565 -6.97 -13.13 -1.16
N HIS A 566 -6.38 -14.28 -0.80
CA HIS A 566 -5.43 -14.96 -1.67
C HIS A 566 -6.13 -15.53 -2.89
N ALA A 567 -7.28 -16.18 -2.69
CA ALA A 567 -8.11 -16.68 -3.78
C ALA A 567 -8.54 -15.54 -4.71
N ILE A 568 -9.02 -14.42 -4.17
CA ILE A 568 -9.42 -13.25 -4.97
C ILE A 568 -8.21 -12.65 -5.69
N ASN A 569 -7.06 -12.47 -5.02
CA ASN A 569 -5.87 -11.86 -5.59
C ASN A 569 -5.26 -12.67 -6.74
N GLU A 570 -5.44 -13.99 -6.77
CA GLU A 570 -4.98 -14.86 -7.85
C GLU A 570 -6.04 -15.17 -8.90
N ALA A 571 -7.32 -14.95 -8.59
CA ALA A 571 -8.42 -15.18 -9.53
C ALA A 571 -8.39 -14.23 -10.74
N ASN A 572 -8.82 -14.77 -11.89
CA ASN A 572 -9.15 -14.00 -13.07
C ASN A 572 -10.61 -13.51 -13.01
N PRO A 573 -10.97 -12.41 -13.70
CA PRO A 573 -12.37 -12.03 -13.85
C PRO A 573 -13.20 -13.19 -14.43
N GLY A 574 -14.32 -13.51 -13.79
CA GLY A 574 -15.21 -14.62 -14.12
C GLY A 574 -14.93 -15.93 -13.37
N ASP A 575 -13.83 -16.02 -12.61
CA ASP A 575 -13.55 -17.20 -11.80
C ASP A 575 -14.60 -17.37 -10.68
N GLU A 576 -14.85 -18.63 -10.33
CA GLU A 576 -15.68 -19.04 -9.21
C GLU A 576 -14.81 -19.50 -8.03
N ILE A 577 -15.07 -18.92 -6.86
CA ILE A 577 -14.41 -19.19 -5.59
C ILE A 577 -15.46 -19.70 -4.61
N VAL A 578 -15.28 -20.94 -4.17
CA VAL A 578 -16.17 -21.61 -3.21
C VAL A 578 -15.48 -21.69 -1.85
N ILE A 579 -16.18 -21.25 -0.81
CA ILE A 579 -15.72 -21.32 0.58
C ILE A 579 -16.49 -22.43 1.32
N SER A 580 -15.74 -23.32 1.97
CA SER A 580 -16.30 -24.36 2.83
C SER A 580 -16.97 -23.78 4.09
N GLU A 581 -17.79 -24.55 4.79
CA GLU A 581 -18.34 -24.12 6.09
C GLU A 581 -17.22 -23.83 7.10
N GLY A 582 -17.34 -22.75 7.85
CA GLY A 582 -16.32 -22.25 8.78
C GLY A 582 -16.51 -20.78 9.14
N VAL A 583 -15.74 -20.32 10.13
CA VAL A 583 -15.71 -18.91 10.54
C VAL A 583 -14.40 -18.29 10.06
N TYR A 584 -14.52 -17.26 9.21
CA TYR A 584 -13.40 -16.62 8.52
C TYR A 584 -13.21 -15.20 9.05
N HIS A 585 -12.10 -14.97 9.74
CA HIS A 585 -11.72 -13.68 10.33
C HIS A 585 -10.93 -12.83 9.33
N GLU A 586 -11.65 -12.15 8.45
CA GLU A 586 -11.08 -11.39 7.32
C GLU A 586 -12.02 -10.28 6.85
N ASN A 587 -11.43 -9.13 6.48
CA ASN A 587 -12.12 -8.11 5.69
C ASN A 587 -11.84 -8.38 4.21
N ILE A 588 -12.90 -8.63 3.44
CA ILE A 588 -12.80 -9.02 2.04
C ILE A 588 -12.94 -7.79 1.15
N ASN A 589 -12.01 -7.64 0.20
CA ASN A 589 -12.06 -6.59 -0.80
C ASN A 589 -11.84 -7.19 -2.19
N PHE A 590 -12.87 -7.09 -3.04
CA PHE A 590 -12.83 -7.61 -4.41
C PHE A 590 -11.85 -6.86 -5.32
N SER A 591 -11.42 -5.65 -4.93
CA SER A 591 -10.34 -4.89 -5.56
C SER A 591 -10.52 -4.68 -7.08
N GLY A 592 -11.77 -4.60 -7.56
CA GLY A 592 -12.12 -4.43 -8.96
C GLY A 592 -12.12 -5.72 -9.78
N LYS A 593 -12.01 -6.88 -9.13
CA LYS A 593 -12.13 -8.18 -9.78
C LYS A 593 -13.57 -8.67 -9.73
N ASN A 594 -14.19 -8.80 -10.89
CA ASN A 594 -15.50 -9.43 -11.03
C ASN A 594 -15.34 -10.95 -10.94
N VAL A 595 -15.46 -11.52 -9.73
CA VAL A 595 -15.44 -12.97 -9.47
C VAL A 595 -16.72 -13.38 -8.77
N MET A 596 -17.07 -14.66 -8.83
CA MET A 596 -18.14 -15.23 -8.02
C MET A 596 -17.56 -15.81 -6.74
N LEU A 597 -17.91 -15.23 -5.59
CA LEU A 597 -17.59 -15.77 -4.27
C LEU A 597 -18.85 -16.38 -3.67
N SER A 598 -18.82 -17.69 -3.38
CA SER A 598 -19.97 -18.42 -2.86
C SER A 598 -19.60 -19.35 -1.70
N SER A 599 -20.54 -19.60 -0.78
CA SER A 599 -20.48 -20.78 0.07
C SER A 599 -20.66 -22.06 -0.75
N ALA A 600 -20.31 -23.22 -0.19
CA ALA A 600 -20.49 -24.53 -0.86
C ALA A 600 -21.92 -24.80 -1.39
N ASP A 601 -22.95 -24.28 -0.73
CA ASP A 601 -24.35 -24.36 -1.18
C ASP A 601 -25.14 -23.12 -0.71
N PRO A 602 -25.20 -22.05 -1.51
CA PRO A 602 -25.89 -20.82 -1.14
C PRO A 602 -27.42 -20.98 -1.03
N GLY A 603 -27.99 -22.07 -1.53
CA GLY A 603 -29.42 -22.37 -1.42
C GLY A 603 -29.80 -23.08 -0.12
N ASN A 604 -28.82 -23.63 0.61
CA ASN A 604 -29.04 -24.36 1.86
C ASN A 604 -28.83 -23.44 3.09
N PRO A 605 -29.90 -23.09 3.84
CA PRO A 605 -29.80 -22.18 4.97
C PRO A 605 -28.84 -22.64 6.08
N ALA A 606 -28.60 -23.95 6.22
CA ALA A 606 -27.64 -24.48 7.20
C ALA A 606 -26.20 -24.19 6.79
N VAL A 607 -25.87 -24.37 5.50
CA VAL A 607 -24.54 -24.05 4.94
C VAL A 607 -24.29 -22.54 5.04
N VAL A 608 -25.27 -21.72 4.63
CA VAL A 608 -25.16 -20.26 4.77
C VAL A 608 -24.93 -19.81 6.22
N ALA A 609 -25.59 -20.47 7.18
CA ALA A 609 -25.38 -20.21 8.61
C ALA A 609 -24.01 -20.68 9.12
N GLY A 610 -23.48 -21.76 8.54
CA GLY A 610 -22.18 -22.34 8.88
C GLY A 610 -20.98 -21.65 8.23
N THR A 611 -21.17 -20.94 7.11
CA THR A 611 -20.12 -20.18 6.41
C THR A 611 -20.19 -18.70 6.81
N VAL A 612 -19.44 -18.34 7.85
CA VAL A 612 -19.46 -17.01 8.47
C VAL A 612 -18.24 -16.20 8.04
N LEU A 613 -18.47 -15.06 7.39
CA LEU A 613 -17.48 -14.02 7.14
C LEU A 613 -17.58 -13.00 8.26
N THR A 614 -16.50 -12.86 9.04
CA THR A 614 -16.42 -11.89 10.12
C THR A 614 -15.24 -10.96 9.95
N GLY A 615 -15.50 -9.65 9.99
CA GLY A 615 -14.44 -8.65 9.91
C GLY A 615 -13.43 -8.80 11.05
N ASN A 616 -12.19 -8.36 10.83
CA ASN A 616 -11.19 -8.28 11.88
C ASN A 616 -11.46 -7.07 12.79
N VAL A 617 -10.99 -7.14 14.03
CA VAL A 617 -11.31 -6.16 15.08
C VAL A 617 -10.95 -4.72 14.65
N SER A 618 -11.99 -3.89 14.54
CA SER A 618 -12.03 -2.43 14.42
C SER A 618 -11.76 -1.72 13.07
N ASP A 619 -11.33 -2.39 12.00
CA ASP A 619 -11.07 -1.73 10.72
C ASP A 619 -12.05 -2.11 9.60
N GLY A 620 -12.96 -1.19 9.30
CA GLY A 620 -13.74 -1.18 8.06
C GLY A 620 -14.82 -2.26 7.88
N PRO A 621 -15.57 -2.21 6.77
CA PRO A 621 -16.64 -3.15 6.45
C PRO A 621 -16.13 -4.59 6.28
N VAL A 622 -16.98 -5.58 6.53
CA VAL A 622 -16.62 -7.00 6.36
C VAL A 622 -16.36 -7.32 4.89
N VAL A 623 -17.21 -6.85 3.99
CA VAL A 623 -17.06 -7.03 2.53
C VAL A 623 -17.12 -5.68 1.81
N THR A 624 -16.18 -5.44 0.90
CA THR A 624 -16.02 -4.17 0.17
C THR A 624 -16.02 -4.36 -1.35
N PHE A 625 -16.86 -3.57 -2.03
CA PHE A 625 -16.88 -3.35 -3.48
C PHE A 625 -16.68 -1.85 -3.76
N ALA A 626 -15.50 -1.44 -4.23
CA ALA A 626 -15.16 -0.02 -4.30
C ALA A 626 -14.29 0.38 -5.49
N ARG A 627 -14.10 -0.50 -6.49
CA ARG A 627 -13.23 -0.27 -7.64
C ARG A 627 -13.91 -0.56 -8.98
N GLY A 628 -15.24 -0.45 -9.02
CA GLY A 628 -16.04 -0.56 -10.24
C GLY A 628 -16.52 -1.98 -10.53
N GLU A 629 -16.60 -2.83 -9.51
CA GLU A 629 -17.22 -4.15 -9.61
C GLU A 629 -18.67 -4.02 -10.12
N ASP A 630 -19.05 -4.88 -11.06
CA ASP A 630 -20.36 -4.88 -11.72
C ASP A 630 -21.17 -6.14 -11.39
N GLU A 631 -22.27 -6.38 -12.11
CA GLU A 631 -23.18 -7.51 -11.87
C GLU A 631 -22.52 -8.89 -12.03
N GLY A 632 -21.36 -8.97 -12.71
CA GLY A 632 -20.55 -10.18 -12.79
C GLY A 632 -19.75 -10.46 -11.52
N CYS A 633 -19.71 -9.52 -10.57
CA CYS A 633 -19.14 -9.73 -9.25
C CYS A 633 -20.24 -10.19 -8.28
N VAL A 634 -20.16 -11.44 -7.83
CA VAL A 634 -21.24 -12.11 -7.09
C VAL A 634 -20.77 -12.48 -5.69
N LEU A 635 -21.59 -12.19 -4.68
CA LEU A 635 -21.44 -12.67 -3.30
C LEU A 635 -22.66 -13.50 -2.94
N ALA A 636 -22.46 -14.79 -2.65
CA ALA A 636 -23.57 -15.75 -2.50
C ALA A 636 -23.45 -16.63 -1.24
N GLY A 637 -24.49 -16.66 -0.42
CA GLY A 637 -24.64 -17.71 0.60
C GLY A 637 -23.79 -17.55 1.86
N PHE A 638 -23.52 -16.34 2.31
CA PHE A 638 -22.71 -16.11 3.52
C PHE A 638 -23.52 -15.56 4.69
N THR A 639 -23.12 -15.91 5.91
CA THR A 639 -23.42 -15.11 7.09
C THR A 639 -22.34 -14.04 7.26
N ILE A 640 -22.74 -12.76 7.34
CA ILE A 640 -21.85 -11.61 7.38
C ILE A 640 -22.14 -10.81 8.65
N SER A 641 -21.14 -10.76 9.53
CA SER A 641 -21.23 -10.13 10.85
C SER A 641 -19.91 -9.45 11.19
N GLY A 642 -19.94 -8.26 11.78
CA GLY A 642 -18.70 -7.56 12.13
C GLY A 642 -18.90 -6.26 12.91
N PRO A 643 -17.82 -5.66 13.41
CA PRO A 643 -17.90 -4.47 14.27
C PRO A 643 -18.27 -3.18 13.52
N GLN A 644 -18.35 -3.20 12.18
CA GLN A 644 -18.65 -2.07 11.30
C GLN A 644 -19.82 -2.44 10.37
N ALA A 645 -19.90 -1.86 9.17
CA ALA A 645 -20.89 -2.27 8.18
C ALA A 645 -20.63 -3.71 7.68
N GLY A 646 -21.69 -4.47 7.41
CA GLY A 646 -21.55 -5.82 6.84
C GLY A 646 -20.99 -5.76 5.42
N ILE A 647 -21.68 -5.06 4.53
CA ILE A 647 -21.27 -4.88 3.13
C ILE A 647 -21.20 -3.39 2.79
N TYR A 648 -20.14 -2.98 2.12
CA TYR A 648 -19.95 -1.62 1.61
C TYR A 648 -19.76 -1.60 0.10
N CYS A 649 -20.57 -0.80 -0.59
CA CYS A 649 -20.44 -0.54 -2.03
C CYS A 649 -20.21 0.95 -2.31
N SER A 650 -19.21 1.26 -3.14
CA SER A 650 -18.92 2.62 -3.60
C SER A 650 -18.61 2.63 -5.10
N ALA A 651 -19.46 3.34 -5.87
CA ALA A 651 -19.41 3.34 -7.33
C ALA A 651 -19.34 1.91 -7.94
N ALA A 652 -20.04 0.96 -7.32
CA ALA A 652 -20.06 -0.45 -7.69
C ALA A 652 -21.50 -0.98 -7.77
N SER A 653 -21.73 -2.03 -8.57
CA SER A 653 -23.06 -2.64 -8.77
C SER A 653 -23.01 -4.18 -8.72
N PRO A 654 -22.49 -4.80 -7.64
CA PRO A 654 -22.39 -6.26 -7.51
C PRO A 654 -23.75 -6.94 -7.35
N ALA A 655 -23.78 -8.26 -7.53
CA ALA A 655 -24.90 -9.12 -7.17
C ALA A 655 -24.68 -9.75 -5.78
N ILE A 656 -25.59 -9.48 -4.84
CA ILE A 656 -25.55 -9.99 -3.46
C ILE A 656 -26.77 -10.89 -3.30
N THR A 657 -26.55 -12.19 -3.10
CA THR A 657 -27.64 -13.18 -3.11
C THR A 657 -27.57 -14.14 -1.93
N SER A 658 -28.74 -14.48 -1.37
CA SER A 658 -28.89 -15.56 -0.40
C SER A 658 -28.01 -15.42 0.86
N CYS A 659 -27.66 -14.18 1.23
CA CYS A 659 -26.81 -13.89 2.37
C CYS A 659 -27.64 -13.58 3.63
N ARG A 660 -27.05 -13.84 4.80
CA ARG A 660 -27.51 -13.39 6.11
C ARG A 660 -26.59 -12.27 6.59
N ILE A 661 -27.09 -11.05 6.65
CA ILE A 661 -26.31 -9.86 6.99
C ILE A 661 -26.81 -9.38 8.34
N GLU A 662 -26.13 -9.84 9.38
CA GLU A 662 -26.66 -9.82 10.75
C GLU A 662 -25.64 -9.40 11.80
N ASN A 663 -26.11 -8.76 12.88
CA ASN A 663 -25.31 -8.36 14.04
C ASN A 663 -24.11 -7.46 13.70
N ASN A 664 -24.25 -6.59 12.70
CA ASN A 664 -23.22 -5.64 12.34
C ASN A 664 -23.27 -4.39 13.23
N GLY A 665 -22.09 -3.87 13.62
CA GLY A 665 -21.94 -2.69 14.49
C GLY A 665 -22.34 -1.36 13.84
N SER A 666 -22.70 -1.37 12.55
CA SER A 666 -23.25 -0.25 11.78
C SER A 666 -24.43 -0.74 10.93
N SER A 667 -24.65 -0.15 9.76
CA SER A 667 -25.64 -0.60 8.78
C SER A 667 -25.30 -1.98 8.20
N GLY A 668 -26.32 -2.79 7.87
CA GLY A 668 -26.10 -4.10 7.26
C GLY A 668 -25.42 -3.97 5.89
N ILE A 669 -25.99 -3.14 5.03
CA ILE A 669 -25.42 -2.78 3.72
C ILE A 669 -25.34 -1.26 3.58
N GLU A 670 -24.18 -0.74 3.18
CA GLU A 670 -23.94 0.69 2.98
C GLU A 670 -23.59 0.99 1.51
N LEU A 671 -24.32 1.91 0.90
CA LEU A 671 -24.20 2.28 -0.51
C LEU A 671 -23.80 3.75 -0.67
N ARG A 672 -22.72 3.98 -1.43
CA ARG A 672 -22.20 5.32 -1.74
C ARG A 672 -21.93 5.52 -3.22
N GLU A 673 -21.81 6.79 -3.60
CA GLU A 673 -21.30 7.23 -4.90
C GLU A 673 -22.03 6.70 -6.14
N GLY A 674 -23.34 6.45 -6.02
CA GLY A 674 -24.15 5.94 -7.13
C GLY A 674 -24.03 4.43 -7.34
N SER A 675 -23.84 3.69 -6.24
CA SER A 675 -23.82 2.23 -6.24
C SER A 675 -25.22 1.66 -6.42
N ASN A 676 -25.34 0.64 -7.28
CA ASN A 676 -26.63 0.06 -7.66
C ASN A 676 -26.59 -1.49 -7.63
N PRO A 677 -26.25 -2.12 -6.49
CA PRO A 677 -26.23 -3.57 -6.40
C PRO A 677 -27.62 -4.18 -6.59
N ALA A 678 -27.62 -5.43 -7.06
CA ALA A 678 -28.79 -6.31 -7.01
C ALA A 678 -28.73 -7.12 -5.71
N ILE A 679 -29.67 -6.89 -4.79
CA ILE A 679 -29.74 -7.54 -3.48
C ILE A 679 -30.95 -8.47 -3.50
N THR A 680 -30.73 -9.78 -3.54
CA THR A 680 -31.78 -10.78 -3.77
C THR A 680 -31.76 -11.87 -2.71
N ASN A 681 -32.92 -12.32 -2.23
CA ASN A 681 -33.05 -13.45 -1.28
C ASN A 681 -32.22 -13.30 0.01
N CYS A 682 -31.93 -12.07 0.43
CA CYS A 682 -31.09 -11.82 1.61
C CYS A 682 -31.95 -11.64 2.88
N LYS A 683 -31.38 -12.03 4.02
CA LYS A 683 -31.90 -11.71 5.35
C LYS A 683 -30.99 -10.65 5.97
N ILE A 684 -31.54 -9.47 6.26
CA ILE A 684 -30.78 -8.31 6.77
C ILE A 684 -31.40 -7.91 8.10
N ASN A 685 -30.79 -8.31 9.21
CA ASN A 685 -31.39 -8.15 10.52
C ASN A 685 -30.40 -7.81 11.63
N SER A 686 -30.91 -7.29 12.75
CA SER A 686 -30.12 -7.12 13.98
C SER A 686 -28.89 -6.23 13.83
N ASN A 687 -28.86 -5.37 12.82
CA ASN A 687 -27.75 -4.44 12.63
C ASN A 687 -27.97 -3.19 13.50
N ALA A 688 -26.88 -2.63 14.03
CA ALA A 688 -26.94 -1.48 14.92
C ALA A 688 -27.37 -0.19 14.20
N GLY A 689 -27.22 -0.13 12.87
CA GLY A 689 -27.71 0.93 12.00
C GLY A 689 -28.95 0.52 11.20
N SER A 690 -29.09 1.12 10.01
CA SER A 690 -30.15 0.75 9.06
C SER A 690 -29.86 -0.63 8.46
N GLY A 691 -30.89 -1.36 8.04
CA GLY A 691 -30.69 -2.59 7.26
C GLY A 691 -29.90 -2.32 5.98
N ILE A 692 -30.38 -1.35 5.20
CA ILE A 692 -29.68 -0.83 4.00
C ILE A 692 -29.64 0.70 4.07
N GLU A 693 -28.45 1.27 4.07
CA GLU A 693 -28.21 2.72 4.10
C GLU A 693 -27.63 3.21 2.76
N MET A 694 -28.23 4.28 2.22
CA MET A 694 -27.83 4.87 0.94
C MET A 694 -27.48 6.35 1.10
N GLN A 695 -26.20 6.67 1.04
CA GLN A 695 -25.74 8.06 1.15
C GLN A 695 -25.64 8.73 -0.22
N ALA A 696 -26.41 9.81 -0.40
CA ALA A 696 -26.36 10.63 -1.60
C ALA A 696 -25.11 11.53 -1.60
N LYS A 697 -24.47 11.69 -2.76
CA LYS A 697 -23.26 12.53 -2.92
C LYS A 697 -23.58 13.80 -3.69
N ALA A 698 -23.38 14.96 -3.06
CA ALA A 698 -23.40 16.24 -3.76
C ALA A 698 -22.12 16.39 -4.61
N SER A 699 -22.27 16.55 -5.92
CA SER A 699 -21.20 16.80 -6.88
C SER A 699 -21.48 18.10 -7.63
N GLY A 700 -21.06 19.21 -7.04
CA GLY A 700 -21.37 20.56 -7.53
C GLY A 700 -22.87 20.85 -7.44
N ARG A 701 -23.53 21.06 -8.57
CA ARG A 701 -25.00 21.30 -8.65
C ARG A 701 -25.82 20.01 -8.87
N MET A 702 -25.17 18.85 -8.91
CA MET A 702 -25.81 17.56 -9.11
C MET A 702 -25.78 16.75 -7.82
N THR A 703 -26.84 16.00 -7.54
CA THR A 703 -26.87 15.00 -6.47
C THR A 703 -26.87 13.62 -7.11
N ILE A 704 -25.89 12.80 -6.76
CA ILE A 704 -25.79 11.42 -7.19
C ILE A 704 -26.51 10.56 -6.15
N TYR A 705 -27.53 9.85 -6.59
CA TYR A 705 -28.31 8.92 -5.76
C TYR A 705 -27.96 7.47 -6.11
N ASN A 706 -27.97 6.62 -5.09
CA ASN A 706 -27.92 5.16 -5.24
C ASN A 706 -29.31 4.64 -5.65
N ARG A 707 -29.35 3.65 -6.53
CA ARG A 707 -30.56 3.05 -7.12
C ARG A 707 -30.48 1.51 -7.11
N PRO A 708 -30.32 0.88 -5.93
CA PRO A 708 -30.26 -0.58 -5.86
C PRO A 708 -31.59 -1.22 -6.27
N VAL A 709 -31.50 -2.47 -6.71
CA VAL A 709 -32.65 -3.37 -6.86
C VAL A 709 -32.65 -4.32 -5.68
N ILE A 710 -33.74 -4.34 -4.93
CA ILE A 710 -33.90 -5.16 -3.72
C ILE A 710 -35.10 -6.07 -3.95
N SER A 711 -34.89 -7.38 -3.96
CA SER A 711 -35.94 -8.36 -4.24
C SER A 711 -35.91 -9.54 -3.27
N ASN A 712 -37.09 -10.03 -2.89
CA ASN A 712 -37.25 -11.25 -2.10
C ASN A 712 -36.47 -11.22 -0.77
N CYS A 713 -36.27 -10.04 -0.19
CA CYS A 713 -35.47 -9.85 1.02
C CYS A 713 -36.36 -9.76 2.27
N VAL A 714 -35.83 -10.25 3.39
CA VAL A 714 -36.37 -10.00 4.72
C VAL A 714 -35.46 -9.00 5.42
N ILE A 715 -35.97 -7.80 5.70
CA ILE A 715 -35.22 -6.72 6.37
C ILE A 715 -35.89 -6.40 7.69
N ALA A 716 -35.33 -6.89 8.79
CA ALA A 716 -36.06 -6.88 10.06
C ALA A 716 -35.22 -6.69 11.31
N GLY A 717 -35.78 -6.05 12.33
CA GLY A 717 -35.12 -5.94 13.63
C GLY A 717 -33.82 -5.14 13.60
N ASN A 718 -33.62 -4.25 12.63
CA ASN A 718 -32.48 -3.32 12.65
C ASN A 718 -32.78 -2.17 13.63
N LEU A 719 -31.75 -1.65 14.29
CA LEU A 719 -31.91 -0.65 15.37
C LEU A 719 -32.20 0.77 14.86
N ASP A 720 -32.20 0.96 13.53
CA ASP A 720 -32.64 2.19 12.87
C ASP A 720 -33.71 1.86 11.79
N HIS A 721 -33.57 2.35 10.57
CA HIS A 721 -34.53 2.09 9.49
C HIS A 721 -34.33 0.72 8.84
N GLY A 722 -35.39 0.19 8.19
CA GLY A 722 -35.22 -0.96 7.30
C GLY A 722 -34.36 -0.59 6.10
N VAL A 723 -34.79 0.42 5.34
CA VAL A 723 -34.10 0.95 4.16
C VAL A 723 -34.07 2.48 4.23
N SER A 724 -32.90 3.11 4.12
CA SER A 724 -32.73 4.56 4.27
C SER A 724 -31.93 5.23 3.14
N GLY A 725 -32.34 6.43 2.71
CA GLY A 725 -31.71 7.24 1.65
C GLY A 725 -31.91 6.76 0.19
N GLY A 726 -31.32 7.43 -0.79
CA GLY A 726 -31.35 6.93 -2.19
C GLY A 726 -32.73 6.79 -2.87
N LEU A 727 -32.77 6.00 -3.93
CA LEU A 727 -33.90 5.79 -4.84
C LEU A 727 -34.07 4.29 -5.20
N PRO A 728 -34.34 3.41 -4.21
CA PRO A 728 -34.36 1.97 -4.42
C PRO A 728 -35.60 1.51 -5.21
N THR A 729 -35.45 0.37 -5.91
CA THR A 729 -36.59 -0.44 -6.38
C THR A 729 -36.73 -1.66 -5.47
N ILE A 730 -37.87 -1.80 -4.81
CA ILE A 730 -38.14 -2.83 -3.81
C ILE A 730 -39.31 -3.69 -4.30
N THR A 731 -39.06 -4.98 -4.47
CA THR A 731 -40.05 -5.94 -5.00
C THR A 731 -40.11 -7.15 -4.10
N ASN A 732 -41.30 -7.66 -3.78
CA ASN A 732 -41.45 -8.89 -3.01
C ASN A 732 -40.63 -8.90 -1.71
N CYS A 733 -40.58 -7.80 -0.96
CA CYS A 733 -39.78 -7.74 0.27
C CYS A 733 -40.67 -7.73 1.51
N THR A 734 -40.15 -8.25 2.61
CA THR A 734 -40.76 -8.12 3.93
C THR A 734 -39.87 -7.23 4.79
N ILE A 735 -40.33 -6.02 5.09
CA ILE A 735 -39.63 -5.05 5.93
C ILE A 735 -40.41 -4.89 7.23
N ALA A 736 -39.89 -5.39 8.34
CA ALA A 736 -40.69 -5.49 9.56
C ALA A 736 -39.88 -5.36 10.84
N SER A 737 -40.53 -4.87 11.91
CA SER A 737 -39.94 -4.82 13.25
C SER A 737 -38.63 -4.02 13.36
N ASN A 738 -38.33 -3.10 12.44
CA ASN A 738 -37.21 -2.17 12.59
C ASN A 738 -37.59 -1.05 13.57
N THR A 739 -36.62 -0.56 14.34
CA THR A 739 -36.87 0.44 15.39
C THR A 739 -37.33 1.78 14.81
N GLY A 740 -36.75 2.20 13.68
CA GLY A 740 -37.19 3.36 12.89
C GLY A 740 -38.23 3.01 11.82
N PHE A 741 -38.44 3.90 10.85
CA PHE A 741 -39.30 3.62 9.68
C PHE A 741 -38.86 2.35 8.94
N GLY A 742 -39.82 1.62 8.35
CA GLY A 742 -39.47 0.54 7.42
C GLY A 742 -38.71 1.09 6.22
N ILE A 743 -39.16 2.24 5.70
CA ILE A 743 -38.58 2.92 4.53
C ILE A 743 -38.45 4.42 4.86
N SER A 744 -37.25 4.98 4.84
CA SER A 744 -36.98 6.43 4.91
C SER A 744 -36.11 6.85 3.71
N ASN A 745 -36.74 7.09 2.56
CA ASN A 745 -36.02 7.31 1.29
C ASN A 745 -36.59 8.51 0.53
N SER A 746 -35.81 9.08 -0.39
CA SER A 746 -36.24 10.26 -1.14
C SER A 746 -37.38 9.96 -2.12
N ARG A 747 -37.30 8.85 -2.87
CA ARG A 747 -38.34 8.43 -3.82
C ARG A 747 -38.24 6.93 -4.16
N PRO A 748 -38.61 6.04 -3.24
CA PRO A 748 -38.61 4.59 -3.47
C PRO A 748 -39.72 4.17 -4.44
N ALA A 749 -39.45 3.13 -5.22
CA ALA A 749 -40.48 2.38 -5.96
C ALA A 749 -40.71 1.04 -5.26
N VAL A 750 -41.94 0.78 -4.80
CA VAL A 750 -42.25 -0.43 -4.03
C VAL A 750 -43.40 -1.18 -4.67
N ILE A 751 -43.21 -2.49 -4.87
CA ILE A 751 -44.25 -3.38 -5.38
C ILE A 751 -44.27 -4.71 -4.63
N ASN A 752 -45.46 -5.28 -4.46
CA ASN A 752 -45.66 -6.62 -3.92
C ASN A 752 -44.97 -6.89 -2.57
N SER A 753 -44.84 -5.87 -1.73
CA SER A 753 -44.03 -5.94 -0.50
C SER A 753 -44.88 -5.76 0.75
N ILE A 754 -44.38 -6.23 1.88
CA ILE A 754 -45.00 -6.08 3.20
C ILE A 754 -44.13 -5.16 4.05
N ILE A 755 -44.70 -4.06 4.53
CA ILE A 755 -44.03 -3.07 5.38
C ILE A 755 -44.89 -2.89 6.63
N TYR A 756 -44.50 -3.56 7.71
CA TYR A 756 -45.39 -3.70 8.88
C TYR A 756 -44.59 -3.83 10.19
N TYR A 757 -45.15 -3.36 11.30
CA TYR A 757 -44.54 -3.41 12.64
C TYR A 757 -43.23 -2.65 12.80
N ASN A 758 -42.87 -1.76 11.87
CA ASN A 758 -41.73 -0.85 12.04
C ASN A 758 -42.15 0.37 12.87
N ASN A 759 -41.18 1.08 13.45
CA ASN A 759 -41.39 2.35 14.14
C ASN A 759 -42.48 2.27 15.22
N ALA A 760 -42.38 1.27 16.10
CA ALA A 760 -43.39 0.99 17.13
C ALA A 760 -43.62 2.15 18.12
N VAL A 761 -42.74 3.17 18.13
CA VAL A 761 -42.77 4.30 19.06
C VAL A 761 -43.49 5.55 18.49
N ASN A 762 -43.58 5.73 17.16
CA ASN A 762 -44.16 6.94 16.53
C ASN A 762 -45.33 6.63 15.57
N ASP A 763 -46.55 6.52 16.11
CA ASP A 763 -47.82 6.30 15.37
C ASP A 763 -47.82 5.15 14.34
N ALA A 764 -46.82 4.25 14.42
CA ALA A 764 -46.57 3.18 13.46
C ALA A 764 -46.45 3.66 12.00
N VAL A 765 -45.97 4.88 11.75
CA VAL A 765 -45.67 5.32 10.38
C VAL A 765 -44.60 4.40 9.80
N GLN A 766 -44.91 3.75 8.69
CA GLN A 766 -44.04 2.76 8.07
C GLN A 766 -43.06 3.36 7.06
N ILE A 767 -43.48 4.43 6.41
CA ILE A 767 -42.78 5.01 5.27
C ILE A 767 -42.70 6.52 5.47
N GLU A 768 -41.48 7.04 5.54
CA GLU A 768 -41.17 8.47 5.53
C GLU A 768 -40.60 8.83 4.15
N ASN A 769 -41.41 9.46 3.29
CA ASN A 769 -40.99 9.87 1.95
C ASN A 769 -41.90 10.94 1.33
N ASP A 770 -41.52 11.38 0.12
CA ASP A 770 -42.36 12.07 -0.87
C ASP A 770 -42.59 11.15 -2.11
N ALA A 771 -43.00 9.88 -1.93
CA ALA A 771 -43.07 8.90 -3.03
C ALA A 771 -44.33 8.97 -3.89
N ASP A 772 -44.16 8.63 -5.18
CA ASP A 772 -45.23 8.62 -6.18
C ASP A 772 -45.71 7.21 -6.59
N THR A 773 -44.97 6.13 -6.28
CA THR A 773 -45.24 4.78 -6.84
C THR A 773 -45.05 3.64 -5.84
N ILE A 774 -46.07 3.37 -5.02
CA ILE A 774 -46.17 2.20 -4.14
C ILE A 774 -47.47 1.46 -4.51
N THR A 775 -47.36 0.22 -4.98
CA THR A 775 -48.52 -0.57 -5.43
C THR A 775 -48.46 -2.02 -4.95
N TYR A 776 -49.63 -2.67 -4.90
CA TYR A 776 -49.80 -4.08 -4.55
C TYR A 776 -49.06 -4.48 -3.27
N SER A 777 -48.99 -3.58 -2.29
CA SER A 777 -48.19 -3.78 -1.08
C SER A 777 -49.07 -3.71 0.17
N ASN A 778 -48.65 -4.36 1.25
CA ASN A 778 -49.31 -4.28 2.54
C ASN A 778 -48.55 -3.31 3.45
N ILE A 779 -49.16 -2.18 3.82
CA ILE A 779 -48.52 -1.12 4.61
C ILE A 779 -49.38 -0.78 5.83
N GLN A 780 -48.80 -0.91 7.03
CA GLN A 780 -49.47 -0.54 8.28
C GLN A 780 -49.80 0.95 8.30
N GLY A 781 -51.03 1.30 8.67
CA GLY A 781 -51.54 2.68 8.64
C GLY A 781 -52.05 3.12 7.25
N GLY A 782 -51.94 2.24 6.25
CA GLY A 782 -52.38 2.45 4.89
C GLY A 782 -51.44 3.31 4.05
N TRP A 783 -51.47 3.10 2.73
CA TRP A 783 -50.76 3.94 1.77
C TRP A 783 -51.55 4.04 0.45
N PRO A 784 -51.70 5.25 -0.14
CA PRO A 784 -52.41 5.41 -1.40
C PRO A 784 -51.66 4.70 -2.55
N GLY A 785 -52.37 3.87 -3.31
CA GLY A 785 -51.82 3.19 -4.47
C GLY A 785 -52.66 1.99 -4.91
N GLN A 786 -52.56 1.62 -6.18
CA GLN A 786 -53.31 0.50 -6.74
C GLN A 786 -52.94 -0.80 -6.01
N GLY A 787 -53.95 -1.55 -5.54
CA GLY A 787 -53.77 -2.86 -4.94
C GLY A 787 -53.11 -2.85 -3.55
N ASN A 788 -52.83 -1.68 -2.96
CA ASN A 788 -52.32 -1.63 -1.59
C ASN A 788 -53.40 -2.01 -0.59
N ILE A 789 -52.99 -2.68 0.48
CA ILE A 789 -53.84 -3.06 1.60
C ILE A 789 -53.22 -2.59 2.93
N ASP A 790 -54.04 -2.50 3.97
CA ASP A 790 -53.60 -2.39 5.36
C ASP A 790 -54.32 -3.48 6.14
N ALA A 791 -53.64 -4.60 6.33
CA ALA A 791 -54.13 -5.70 7.12
C ALA A 791 -52.96 -6.36 7.85
N ALA A 792 -53.20 -6.90 9.05
CA ALA A 792 -52.16 -7.65 9.75
C ALA A 792 -51.63 -8.76 8.83
N PRO A 793 -50.31 -8.82 8.56
CA PRO A 793 -49.74 -9.76 7.60
C PRO A 793 -49.82 -11.21 8.09
N CYS A 794 -50.07 -11.42 9.38
CA CYS A 794 -50.21 -12.75 9.97
C CYS A 794 -48.99 -13.65 9.68
N PHE A 795 -47.79 -13.16 9.98
CA PHE A 795 -46.57 -13.97 9.94
C PHE A 795 -46.70 -15.20 10.85
N ALA A 796 -46.03 -16.29 10.50
CA ALA A 796 -45.94 -17.49 11.34
C ALA A 796 -45.45 -17.12 12.74
N GLU A 797 -44.35 -16.37 12.80
CA GLU A 797 -43.81 -15.80 14.03
C GLU A 797 -43.04 -14.51 13.70
N PRO A 798 -43.50 -13.32 14.13
CA PRO A 798 -42.71 -12.10 13.97
C PRO A 798 -41.46 -12.16 14.85
N GLY A 799 -40.33 -11.68 14.33
CA GLY A 799 -39.12 -11.53 15.14
C GLY A 799 -39.26 -10.42 16.19
N PHE A 800 -38.51 -10.54 17.28
CA PHE A 800 -38.52 -9.58 18.38
C PHE A 800 -37.14 -9.48 19.05
N TRP A 801 -36.85 -8.32 19.63
CA TRP A 801 -35.71 -8.15 20.52
C TRP A 801 -36.06 -8.75 21.88
N ASN A 802 -35.31 -9.76 22.31
CA ASN A 802 -35.40 -10.29 23.66
C ASN A 802 -34.56 -9.39 24.56
N LEU A 803 -35.25 -8.63 25.42
CA LEU A 803 -34.63 -7.79 26.42
C LEU A 803 -34.19 -8.70 27.57
N GLY A 804 -32.89 -8.79 27.90
CA GLY A 804 -32.28 -9.80 28.79
C GLY A 804 -32.75 -9.83 30.25
N GLY A 805 -33.90 -9.22 30.55
CA GLY A 805 -34.51 -9.09 31.87
C GLY A 805 -34.32 -7.69 32.46
N THR A 806 -33.53 -6.82 31.82
CA THR A 806 -33.30 -5.44 32.25
C THR A 806 -33.39 -4.47 31.05
N LEU A 807 -34.33 -3.51 31.13
CA LEU A 807 -34.58 -2.51 30.07
C LEU A 807 -33.41 -1.56 29.80
N ASP A 808 -32.43 -1.50 30.70
CA ASP A 808 -31.36 -0.48 30.68
C ASP A 808 -29.99 -1.05 30.26
N ASP A 809 -29.86 -2.37 30.07
CA ASP A 809 -28.61 -3.02 29.63
C ASP A 809 -28.73 -3.51 28.19
N VAL A 810 -28.60 -2.58 27.24
CA VAL A 810 -28.63 -2.89 25.80
C VAL A 810 -27.53 -3.87 25.33
N THR A 811 -26.60 -4.26 26.21
CA THR A 811 -25.53 -5.22 25.88
C THR A 811 -25.93 -6.69 26.05
N ASP A 812 -27.06 -6.97 26.71
CA ASP A 812 -27.64 -8.31 26.82
C ASP A 812 -28.87 -8.55 25.92
N ASP A 813 -29.35 -7.49 25.26
CA ASP A 813 -30.42 -7.54 24.27
C ASP A 813 -29.96 -8.30 23.01
N TYR A 814 -30.73 -9.30 22.59
CA TYR A 814 -30.46 -10.02 21.33
C TYR A 814 -31.72 -10.22 20.51
N TRP A 815 -31.55 -10.21 19.19
CA TRP A 815 -32.64 -10.41 18.26
C TRP A 815 -32.98 -11.89 18.14
N VAL A 816 -34.24 -12.24 18.38
CA VAL A 816 -34.80 -13.54 18.06
C VAL A 816 -35.40 -13.45 16.67
N ALA A 817 -34.75 -14.11 15.71
CA ALA A 817 -35.19 -14.12 14.32
C ALA A 817 -36.57 -14.79 14.18
N GLY A 818 -37.48 -14.11 13.49
CA GLY A 818 -38.83 -14.60 13.22
C GLY A 818 -38.95 -15.47 11.96
N ASP A 819 -40.08 -16.18 11.88
CA ASP A 819 -40.57 -16.85 10.68
C ASP A 819 -41.60 -15.95 9.95
N TYR A 820 -41.11 -15.22 8.95
CA TYR A 820 -41.90 -14.28 8.16
C TYR A 820 -42.74 -14.93 7.04
N HIS A 821 -42.84 -16.25 6.98
CA HIS A 821 -43.82 -16.89 6.11
C HIS A 821 -45.25 -16.52 6.56
N LEU A 822 -46.14 -16.37 5.60
CA LEU A 822 -47.54 -16.04 5.88
C LEU A 822 -48.26 -17.26 6.46
N ARG A 823 -49.06 -17.09 7.52
CA ARG A 823 -49.89 -18.18 8.02
C ARG A 823 -50.91 -18.59 6.97
N SER A 824 -51.11 -19.90 6.82
CA SER A 824 -52.07 -20.46 5.89
C SER A 824 -52.73 -21.72 6.45
N GLN A 825 -54.06 -21.74 6.42
CA GLN A 825 -54.81 -22.95 6.72
C GLN A 825 -54.65 -24.04 5.64
N ALA A 826 -54.24 -23.67 4.41
CA ALA A 826 -53.93 -24.61 3.34
C ALA A 826 -52.49 -25.14 3.48
N GLY A 827 -51.57 -24.32 3.95
CA GLY A 827 -50.24 -24.72 4.41
C GLY A 827 -49.17 -23.67 4.09
N ARG A 828 -48.35 -23.33 5.09
CA ARG A 828 -47.16 -22.49 4.95
C ARG A 828 -45.87 -23.31 4.96
N TRP A 829 -44.78 -22.77 4.44
CA TRP A 829 -43.46 -23.42 4.54
C TRP A 829 -42.93 -23.34 5.97
N HIS A 830 -42.22 -24.39 6.39
CA HIS A 830 -41.50 -24.42 7.66
C HIS A 830 -40.09 -24.96 7.43
N ALA A 831 -39.09 -24.09 7.58
CA ALA A 831 -37.70 -24.39 7.23
C ALA A 831 -37.10 -25.53 8.06
N GLY A 832 -37.44 -25.62 9.36
CA GLY A 832 -36.84 -26.62 10.27
C GLY A 832 -37.24 -28.07 9.96
N SER A 833 -38.44 -28.28 9.39
CA SER A 833 -38.92 -29.62 9.00
C SER A 833 -38.96 -29.83 7.48
N GLN A 834 -38.62 -28.79 6.70
CA GLN A 834 -38.74 -28.76 5.24
C GLN A 834 -40.12 -29.25 4.75
N SER A 835 -41.18 -28.86 5.46
CA SER A 835 -42.55 -29.34 5.21
C SER A 835 -43.56 -28.21 5.22
N ARG A 836 -44.80 -28.52 4.79
CA ARG A 836 -45.94 -27.60 4.89
C ARG A 836 -46.67 -27.79 6.21
N LEU A 837 -46.89 -26.70 6.95
CA LEU A 837 -47.67 -26.69 8.19
C LEU A 837 -48.98 -25.94 7.98
N GLN A 838 -50.08 -26.50 8.47
CA GLN A 838 -51.39 -25.82 8.45
C GLN A 838 -51.55 -24.96 9.70
N ASP A 839 -51.92 -23.71 9.49
CA ASP A 839 -52.23 -22.78 10.56
C ASP A 839 -53.74 -22.68 10.82
N MET A 840 -54.12 -21.97 11.88
CA MET A 840 -55.52 -21.75 12.25
C MET A 840 -56.19 -20.62 11.44
N LEU A 841 -55.41 -19.84 10.68
CA LEU A 841 -55.86 -18.68 9.93
C LEU A 841 -55.04 -18.53 8.65
N THR A 842 -55.64 -17.93 7.63
CA THR A 842 -54.99 -17.61 6.35
C THR A 842 -54.73 -16.11 6.29
N SER A 843 -53.49 -15.74 5.98
CA SER A 843 -53.08 -14.34 5.86
C SER A 843 -53.83 -13.62 4.73
N PRO A 844 -54.22 -12.34 4.93
CA PRO A 844 -54.77 -11.51 3.87
C PRO A 844 -53.76 -11.11 2.79
N CYS A 845 -52.47 -11.41 2.98
CA CYS A 845 -51.42 -11.16 2.00
C CYS A 845 -51.25 -12.31 0.98
N ILE A 846 -51.98 -13.41 1.16
CA ILE A 846 -51.97 -14.55 0.24
C ILE A 846 -52.81 -14.21 -1.00
N ASP A 847 -52.32 -14.55 -2.19
CA ASP A 847 -52.94 -14.33 -3.51
C ASP A 847 -53.38 -12.88 -3.78
N THR A 848 -52.74 -11.91 -3.13
CA THR A 848 -53.17 -10.49 -3.16
C THR A 848 -52.16 -9.58 -3.83
N GLY A 849 -51.04 -10.13 -4.29
CA GLY A 849 -49.96 -9.40 -4.94
C GLY A 849 -50.28 -8.81 -6.31
N ASN A 850 -49.27 -8.31 -7.00
CA ASN A 850 -49.46 -7.77 -8.35
C ASN A 850 -49.95 -8.88 -9.32
N PRO A 851 -51.12 -8.75 -9.96
CA PRO A 851 -51.63 -9.77 -10.88
C PRO A 851 -50.77 -10.00 -12.12
N ASP A 852 -49.89 -9.05 -12.46
CA ASP A 852 -48.95 -9.18 -13.60
C ASP A 852 -47.61 -9.82 -13.20
N SER A 853 -47.40 -10.12 -11.92
CA SER A 853 -46.17 -10.75 -11.43
C SER A 853 -46.22 -12.27 -11.59
N ASP A 854 -45.06 -12.87 -11.87
CA ASP A 854 -44.92 -14.31 -11.99
C ASP A 854 -45.14 -15.02 -10.66
N PHE A 855 -46.04 -16.00 -10.65
CA PHE A 855 -46.39 -16.85 -9.51
C PHE A 855 -46.10 -18.34 -9.79
N SER A 856 -45.47 -18.67 -10.93
CA SER A 856 -45.31 -20.05 -11.41
C SER A 856 -44.50 -20.96 -10.49
N GLU A 857 -43.62 -20.37 -9.67
CA GLU A 857 -42.84 -21.08 -8.65
C GLU A 857 -43.63 -21.30 -7.33
N GLU A 858 -44.81 -20.70 -7.14
CA GLU A 858 -45.65 -20.96 -5.98
C GLU A 858 -46.41 -22.30 -6.14
N LEU A 859 -46.39 -23.15 -5.11
CA LEU A 859 -47.06 -24.45 -5.17
C LEU A 859 -48.60 -24.31 -5.16
N PRO A 860 -49.34 -24.97 -6.08
CA PRO A 860 -50.79 -24.98 -6.05
C PRO A 860 -51.37 -25.65 -4.79
N PRO A 861 -52.53 -25.18 -4.27
CA PRO A 861 -53.33 -24.06 -4.76
C PRO A 861 -52.72 -22.70 -4.39
N ASN A 862 -52.65 -21.77 -5.35
CA ASN A 862 -51.93 -20.49 -5.26
C ASN A 862 -52.70 -19.29 -5.85
N GLY A 863 -54.03 -19.42 -5.99
CA GLY A 863 -54.92 -18.32 -6.40
C GLY A 863 -54.71 -17.78 -7.82
N ASP A 864 -53.93 -18.45 -8.67
CA ASP A 864 -53.35 -17.93 -9.92
C ASP A 864 -52.76 -16.51 -9.75
N ARG A 865 -52.21 -16.19 -8.56
CA ARG A 865 -51.75 -14.85 -8.21
C ARG A 865 -50.68 -14.88 -7.13
N ILE A 866 -49.63 -14.08 -7.32
CA ILE A 866 -48.50 -14.03 -6.39
C ILE A 866 -48.91 -13.60 -4.97
N ASN A 867 -48.28 -14.19 -3.96
CA ASN A 867 -48.32 -13.72 -2.58
C ASN A 867 -47.51 -12.41 -2.43
N MET A 868 -47.87 -11.56 -1.47
CA MET A 868 -47.04 -10.40 -1.11
C MET A 868 -45.87 -10.80 -0.19
N GLY A 869 -44.75 -10.08 -0.28
CA GLY A 869 -43.61 -10.18 0.64
C GLY A 869 -42.48 -11.11 0.17
N ALA A 870 -41.48 -11.31 1.05
CA ALA A 870 -40.20 -11.97 0.77
C ALA A 870 -40.27 -13.32 0.05
N TYR A 871 -41.33 -14.08 0.30
CA TYR A 871 -41.50 -15.45 -0.20
C TYR A 871 -42.49 -15.55 -1.36
N GLY A 872 -43.14 -14.45 -1.76
CA GLY A 872 -44.02 -14.43 -2.91
C GLY A 872 -43.27 -14.75 -4.20
N GLY A 873 -43.87 -15.57 -5.06
CA GLY A 873 -43.26 -16.03 -6.31
C GLY A 873 -42.15 -17.05 -6.08
N THR A 874 -42.16 -17.78 -4.96
CA THR A 874 -41.17 -18.81 -4.64
C THR A 874 -41.84 -20.11 -4.23
N TYR A 875 -41.09 -21.22 -4.28
CA TYR A 875 -41.57 -22.53 -3.79
C TYR A 875 -41.89 -22.53 -2.29
N GLN A 876 -41.45 -21.52 -1.53
CA GLN A 876 -41.71 -21.36 -0.09
C GLN A 876 -42.98 -20.54 0.18
N ALA A 877 -43.58 -19.92 -0.84
CA ALA A 877 -44.81 -19.14 -0.72
C ALA A 877 -45.95 -19.97 -0.09
N SER A 878 -46.83 -19.33 0.66
CA SER A 878 -47.86 -20.04 1.43
C SER A 878 -49.09 -20.31 0.56
N MET A 879 -49.67 -21.49 0.69
CA MET A 879 -50.74 -21.94 -0.21
C MET A 879 -52.08 -21.30 0.17
N SER A 880 -53.06 -21.33 -0.73
CA SER A 880 -54.45 -20.98 -0.46
C SER A 880 -55.37 -22.18 -0.67
N PHE A 881 -56.67 -22.04 -0.39
CA PHE A 881 -57.66 -23.11 -0.57
C PHE A 881 -58.26 -23.17 -1.98
N SER A 882 -58.05 -22.13 -2.78
CA SER A 882 -58.63 -21.98 -4.12
C SER A 882 -57.55 -21.99 -5.19
N ARG A 883 -57.99 -22.29 -6.42
CA ARG A 883 -57.12 -22.23 -7.60
C ARG A 883 -56.56 -20.84 -7.80
#